data_AF-V4MWR1-F1
#
_entry.id   AF-V4MWR1-F1
#
_cell.length_a   1.000
_cell.length_b   1.000
_cell.length_c   1.000
_cell.angle_alpha   90.00
_cell.angle_beta   90.00
_cell.angle_gamma   90.00
#
_symmetry.space_group_name_H-M   'P 1'
#
loop_
_entity.id
_entity.type
_entity.pdbx_description
1 polymer ?
#
loop_
_entity_poly.entity_id
_entity_poly.type
_entity_poly.pdbx_seq_one_letter_code
_entity_poly.pdbx_strand_id
1 'polypeptide(L)'
;MADTYTPGAEVIVNTTTTNDQYSSYKGENIAATEDGGYVIVWFSDDDNNAGNETGGKIYLQRFDANGAKVGTEQLVSTQAGHNIIPGVTALSGGGFAVTWTLLNGADGQGNDVFVQRYDGAGVKLGSQITVNTGQPATSDSDASSIVGLPGGGFIVGWDQSVGGGDGPYDVYFQRFDANGNPVGAATRVNTTTTNQQDSTQISLLNGGGFVITWISYGQDGAGYGVYMQRYDANGVAQGAETLVNTTTVFDQANANVATLTGGDYIVSWTTWRADNTVDTLMQRFTAAGVKVGNETLVNTYTTLGQRNPDILALNDGGYIIAWHSNGQDGSQWGSYFQRYDSGGAKVGGETRINVTTAGNQIEPVMALLEDGNIAITWQSYGQDGSGNSMVNRVYYLDQAITDAASANGNLAGGMGSDTINGLDGNDMLFGGEGPGRDQLNGGAGDDTLTIWGGDGADGGAGDDVIQVTRLTGEGVIGLTGGAGFDIMDATLANGGPGWIFVNFTSVEEYRGSAFNDYLDASNVTNSGLLFAGGGGNDTFKGGTQNDILTGGIGDDSLEGGNGNDSILAGDGNDLLVGGVGTDTLSGGAGDDTYGVDSAGDVVTEAAAGGIDNVMSQISYTLGANLEKLVLAGVGNNGTGNALNNQITGNTGANLIDGLAGADTLVGGAGNDTYGVDNAGDVITELAGGGVDLINSSVTVTAAAEVDNVTLTGNGNINATGNALGNSLTGNGGNNVLDGGAGIDTLKGGLGNDTYYVDNVADNVMEQHLEGTDTIIASVTYSLNGRAAENLTLTGAAALNATGNSLNNILIGNTGSNILDAGVGIDTMTGGLGDDTYYVDNVADNVVEQHGQGTDTVISSVTYTLNGRAAENLTLTGTAALNASGNSLANGLTGNSGANILDGGQGSDTMAGGLGDDLYVVDVLTDVVTELPGEGVDTVQTALTYTLGANLENLYLTGSAAINATGNALNNRLTGNAGTNTLTGGLGNDTYYVQSLSDTTVEAAGEGTDQVVISTLDWTLGANIENLTMIGIGHLNATGNALNNVMIGNGGINTLSGGLGDDIYYIQTVGDRVLENHGEGFDTVVSSITYSLFGRAIEILILSGSANLNATGNSLDNQITGNTGNNILEAGAGRDKFKGDLGADTFLFLTGSGVDFIRDFSASQNDSINVNAYTGGVANAGIVTQNGANVLITLGGGNVITVENAIQADVLAHMVW
;
A
#
# COMPACT_ATOMS: atom_id res chain seq x y z
N MET A 1 51.18 -20.97 26.82
CA MET A 1 52.51 -20.37 27.07
C MET A 1 52.71 -20.00 28.53
N ALA A 2 51.71 -20.16 29.41
CA ALA A 2 51.80 -19.92 30.85
C ALA A 2 52.73 -20.88 31.62
N ASP A 3 53.60 -21.63 30.94
CA ASP A 3 54.49 -22.64 31.55
C ASP A 3 55.98 -22.30 31.33
N THR A 4 56.34 -21.10 30.85
CA THR A 4 57.77 -20.83 30.59
C THR A 4 58.18 -19.36 30.69
N TYR A 5 57.34 -18.38 30.31
CA TYR A 5 57.70 -16.97 30.45
C TYR A 5 56.57 -16.14 31.07
N THR A 6 56.88 -15.43 32.15
CA THR A 6 55.99 -14.48 32.84
C THR A 6 56.31 -13.05 32.45
N PRO A 7 55.31 -12.25 32.06
CA PRO A 7 55.57 -10.91 31.54
C PRO A 7 55.70 -9.88 32.67
N GLY A 8 56.77 -9.07 32.65
CA GLY A 8 57.06 -8.01 33.64
C GLY A 8 56.18 -6.77 33.51
N ALA A 9 56.60 -5.63 34.08
CA ALA A 9 55.87 -4.37 33.90
C ALA A 9 56.21 -3.68 32.58
N GLU A 10 55.26 -2.90 32.03
CA GLU A 10 55.57 -1.94 30.97
C GLU A 10 56.35 -0.76 31.55
N VAL A 11 57.47 -0.43 30.92
CA VAL A 11 58.37 0.65 31.32
C VAL A 11 58.53 1.62 30.15
N ILE A 12 58.11 2.86 30.37
CA ILE A 12 58.38 3.98 29.46
C ILE A 12 59.89 4.21 29.38
N VAL A 13 60.45 4.23 28.17
CA VAL A 13 61.90 4.15 27.93
C VAL A 13 62.59 5.47 28.25
N ASN A 14 62.06 6.59 27.75
CA ASN A 14 62.56 7.94 27.99
C ASN A 14 62.52 8.33 29.47
N THR A 15 63.39 9.26 29.84
CA THR A 15 63.41 9.86 31.19
C THR A 15 63.29 11.38 31.13
N THR A 16 63.73 11.99 30.03
CA THR A 16 63.85 13.44 29.87
C THR A 16 63.27 13.96 28.55
N THR A 17 63.25 13.20 27.46
CA THR A 17 62.50 13.58 26.25
C THR A 17 61.00 13.46 26.47
N THR A 18 60.22 14.47 26.06
CA THR A 18 58.76 14.50 26.24
C THR A 18 57.99 14.75 24.93
N ASN A 19 58.70 14.86 23.82
CA ASN A 19 58.09 15.02 22.50
C ASN A 19 57.88 13.66 21.85
N ASP A 20 57.17 13.62 20.73
CA ASP A 20 56.87 12.38 20.00
C ASP A 20 58.14 11.60 19.65
N GLN A 21 58.08 10.29 19.91
CA GLN A 21 59.18 9.35 19.86
C GLN A 21 58.86 8.23 18.91
N TYR A 22 59.87 7.84 18.13
CA TYR A 22 59.69 6.84 17.09
C TYR A 22 60.87 5.87 17.10
N SER A 23 60.54 4.59 16.99
CA SER A 23 61.44 3.53 16.56
C SER A 23 61.66 3.58 15.04
N SER A 24 62.63 2.79 14.57
CA SER A 24 62.81 2.55 13.14
C SER A 24 61.77 1.56 12.62
N TYR A 25 61.01 1.92 11.59
CA TYR A 25 60.15 0.99 10.83
C TYR A 25 60.97 -0.05 10.04
N LYS A 26 62.28 0.15 9.93
CA LYS A 26 63.27 -0.78 9.37
C LYS A 26 63.97 -1.62 10.48
N GLY A 27 63.47 -1.63 11.71
CA GLY A 27 63.75 -2.61 12.79
C GLY A 27 65.21 -2.97 13.11
N GLU A 28 65.76 -2.40 14.20
CA GLU A 28 66.90 -2.93 15.00
C GLU A 28 67.18 -1.94 16.17
N ASN A 29 66.14 -1.53 16.91
CA ASN A 29 66.26 -0.44 17.89
C ASN A 29 66.51 -0.90 19.34
N ILE A 30 66.74 -2.20 19.55
CA ILE A 30 67.09 -2.81 20.83
C ILE A 30 68.24 -3.81 20.65
N ALA A 31 69.17 -3.87 21.60
CA ALA A 31 70.24 -4.87 21.62
C ALA A 31 70.58 -5.31 23.04
N ALA A 32 70.72 -6.63 23.24
CA ALA A 32 71.21 -7.20 24.50
C ALA A 32 72.73 -6.96 24.63
N THR A 33 73.16 -6.45 25.78
CA THR A 33 74.57 -6.15 26.06
C THR A 33 75.21 -7.29 26.87
N GLU A 34 76.51 -7.56 26.67
CA GLU A 34 77.23 -8.66 27.35
C GLU A 34 77.40 -8.47 28.88
N ASP A 35 76.85 -7.38 29.45
CA ASP A 35 76.75 -7.18 30.90
C ASP A 35 75.45 -7.76 31.48
N GLY A 36 74.67 -8.48 30.66
CA GLY A 36 73.37 -9.07 31.01
C GLY A 36 72.19 -8.10 30.87
N GLY A 37 72.44 -6.83 30.54
CA GLY A 37 71.40 -5.82 30.29
C GLY A 37 71.03 -5.69 28.82
N TYR A 38 70.40 -4.56 28.48
CA TYR A 38 70.11 -4.19 27.09
C TYR A 38 70.08 -2.68 26.90
N VAL A 39 70.15 -2.25 25.64
CA VAL A 39 70.08 -0.85 25.23
C VAL A 39 68.94 -0.67 24.23
N ILE A 40 68.18 0.42 24.39
CA ILE A 40 67.15 0.85 23.45
C ILE A 40 67.53 2.20 22.87
N VAL A 41 67.32 2.37 21.57
CA VAL A 41 67.54 3.63 20.84
C VAL A 41 66.26 4.09 20.17
N TRP A 42 66.07 5.40 20.06
CA TRP A 42 64.91 6.00 19.39
C TRP A 42 65.29 7.38 18.86
N PHE A 43 64.45 7.94 17.99
CA PHE A 43 64.54 9.35 17.66
C PHE A 43 63.35 10.10 18.24
N SER A 44 63.60 11.33 18.69
CA SER A 44 62.56 12.23 19.21
C SER A 44 62.48 13.46 18.31
N ASP A 45 61.25 13.81 17.91
CA ASP A 45 60.98 14.99 17.10
C ASP A 45 60.85 16.22 17.99
N ASP A 46 61.60 17.29 17.73
CA ASP A 46 61.73 18.41 18.68
C ASP A 46 60.51 19.37 18.68
N ASP A 47 59.57 19.26 17.71
CA ASP A 47 58.46 20.22 17.50
C ASP A 47 57.04 19.63 17.31
N ASN A 48 56.82 18.33 17.57
CA ASN A 48 55.52 17.65 17.45
C ASN A 48 54.83 17.87 16.08
N ASN A 49 55.63 18.05 15.02
CA ASN A 49 55.11 18.30 13.68
C ASN A 49 55.92 17.51 12.64
N ALA A 50 55.43 16.32 12.31
CA ALA A 50 56.02 15.36 11.38
C ALA A 50 56.34 15.88 9.95
N GLY A 51 56.10 17.16 9.66
CA GLY A 51 56.39 17.80 8.37
C GLY A 51 57.50 18.87 8.38
N ASN A 52 58.22 19.11 9.49
CA ASN A 52 59.31 20.09 9.52
C ASN A 52 60.69 19.43 9.48
N GLU A 53 61.52 19.78 8.49
CA GLU A 53 62.86 19.22 8.26
C GLU A 53 63.92 19.66 9.30
N THR A 54 63.52 20.21 10.44
CA THR A 54 64.45 20.80 11.43
C THR A 54 64.15 20.35 12.85
N GLY A 55 64.69 19.21 13.32
CA GLY A 55 64.58 18.92 14.75
C GLY A 55 65.05 17.56 15.27
N GLY A 56 64.78 16.45 14.57
CA GLY A 56 64.92 15.13 15.19
C GLY A 56 66.34 14.76 15.62
N LYS A 57 66.43 14.13 16.80
CA LYS A 57 67.67 13.68 17.45
C LYS A 57 67.57 12.24 17.91
N ILE A 58 68.69 11.52 17.87
CA ILE A 58 68.79 10.13 18.32
C ILE A 58 69.17 10.08 19.79
N TYR A 59 68.41 9.32 20.57
CA TYR A 59 68.61 9.09 21.99
C TYR A 59 68.83 7.60 22.28
N LEU A 60 69.42 7.32 23.44
CA LEU A 60 69.55 5.97 23.97
C LEU A 60 69.28 5.93 25.46
N GLN A 61 68.82 4.77 25.93
CA GLN A 61 68.68 4.41 27.34
C GLN A 61 69.12 2.96 27.53
N ARG A 62 69.89 2.72 28.59
CA ARG A 62 70.29 1.36 29.00
C ARG A 62 69.36 0.84 30.09
N PHE A 63 69.25 -0.48 30.15
CA PHE A 63 68.45 -1.22 31.11
C PHE A 63 69.24 -2.41 31.67
N ASP A 64 68.96 -2.79 32.91
CA ASP A 64 69.43 -4.06 33.46
C ASP A 64 68.54 -5.24 33.02
N ALA A 65 68.90 -6.46 33.42
CA ALA A 65 68.19 -7.68 33.05
C ALA A 65 66.70 -7.70 33.49
N ASN A 66 66.32 -6.91 34.50
CA ASN A 66 64.95 -6.83 35.01
C ASN A 66 64.17 -5.64 34.40
N GLY A 67 64.77 -4.93 33.46
CA GLY A 67 64.17 -3.77 32.82
C GLY A 67 64.13 -2.50 33.68
N ALA A 68 64.99 -2.41 34.70
CA ALA A 68 65.23 -1.15 35.37
C ALA A 68 66.25 -0.31 34.59
N LYS A 69 66.02 1.01 34.51
CA LYS A 69 66.90 1.94 33.79
C LYS A 69 68.29 2.02 34.44
N VAL A 70 69.33 1.89 33.62
CA VAL A 70 70.74 2.00 34.01
C VAL A 70 71.31 3.31 33.46
N GLY A 71 71.67 4.22 34.36
CA GLY A 71 72.19 5.54 33.98
C GLY A 71 71.10 6.46 33.41
N THR A 72 71.53 7.66 33.00
CA THR A 72 70.64 8.66 32.40
C THR A 72 70.52 8.45 30.90
N GLU A 73 69.37 8.84 30.35
CA GLU A 73 69.16 9.02 28.92
C GLU A 73 70.29 9.85 28.28
N GLN A 74 70.76 9.43 27.10
CA GLN A 74 71.89 10.07 26.41
C GLN A 74 71.54 10.46 24.98
N LEU A 75 71.96 11.68 24.59
CA LEU A 75 71.93 12.15 23.20
C LEU A 75 73.06 11.49 22.37
N VAL A 76 72.70 10.77 21.33
CA VAL A 76 73.61 10.06 20.42
C VAL A 76 74.10 10.97 19.30
N SER A 77 73.17 11.53 18.52
CA SER A 77 73.47 12.38 17.36
C SER A 77 73.93 13.77 17.80
N THR A 78 75.04 14.25 17.23
CA THR A 78 75.59 15.60 17.52
C THR A 78 75.61 16.50 16.30
N GLN A 79 75.24 15.96 15.14
CA GLN A 79 75.06 16.65 13.88
C GLN A 79 73.84 17.56 13.95
N ALA A 80 73.97 18.76 13.38
CA ALA A 80 72.84 19.66 13.16
C ALA A 80 72.01 19.16 11.97
N GLY A 81 70.69 19.12 12.12
CA GLY A 81 69.76 18.63 11.10
C GLY A 81 68.78 17.60 11.67
N HIS A 82 68.01 16.97 10.80
CA HIS A 82 67.00 15.99 11.17
C HIS A 82 67.59 14.57 11.14
N ASN A 83 67.79 13.97 12.31
CA ASN A 83 68.37 12.64 12.47
C ASN A 83 67.25 11.61 12.71
N ILE A 84 67.17 10.57 11.87
CA ILE A 84 66.09 9.57 11.87
C ILE A 84 66.64 8.14 11.70
N ILE A 85 65.75 7.14 11.79
CA ILE A 85 66.02 5.71 11.52
C ILE A 85 67.21 5.18 12.35
N PRO A 86 67.11 5.19 13.69
CA PRO A 86 68.17 4.66 14.53
C PRO A 86 68.18 3.12 14.52
N GLY A 87 69.37 2.54 14.60
CA GLY A 87 69.58 1.12 14.84
C GLY A 87 70.73 0.90 15.84
N VAL A 88 70.74 -0.23 16.54
CA VAL A 88 71.74 -0.56 17.55
C VAL A 88 72.13 -2.03 17.49
N THR A 89 73.42 -2.29 17.69
CA THR A 89 73.93 -3.66 17.80
C THR A 89 74.94 -3.77 18.92
N ALA A 90 74.97 -4.93 19.58
CA ALA A 90 76.00 -5.25 20.55
C ALA A 90 77.32 -5.58 19.85
N LEU A 91 78.44 -5.16 20.45
CA LEU A 91 79.78 -5.46 19.96
C LEU A 91 80.44 -6.47 20.88
N SER A 92 81.05 -7.50 20.27
CA SER A 92 81.85 -8.48 21.01
C SER A 92 82.98 -7.79 21.78
N GLY A 93 82.99 -7.92 23.12
CA GLY A 93 83.86 -7.16 24.03
C GLY A 93 83.14 -6.16 24.94
N GLY A 94 81.82 -6.27 25.06
CA GLY A 94 80.98 -5.63 26.06
C GLY A 94 80.35 -4.29 25.66
N GLY A 95 80.68 -3.73 24.50
CA GLY A 95 80.16 -2.44 24.02
C GLY A 95 78.97 -2.58 23.07
N PHE A 96 78.56 -1.47 22.47
CA PHE A 96 77.53 -1.44 21.42
C PHE A 96 77.80 -0.32 20.40
N ALA A 97 77.17 -0.38 19.23
CA ALA A 97 77.23 0.65 18.20
C ALA A 97 75.82 1.07 17.79
N VAL A 98 75.62 2.38 17.63
CA VAL A 98 74.34 2.98 17.22
C VAL A 98 74.52 3.62 15.84
N THR A 99 73.66 3.28 14.89
CA THR A 99 73.59 3.85 13.54
C THR A 99 72.37 4.77 13.41
N TRP A 100 72.42 5.75 12.51
CA TRP A 100 71.27 6.58 12.12
C TRP A 100 71.49 7.28 10.78
N THR A 101 70.41 7.84 10.22
CA THR A 101 70.41 8.68 9.02
C THR A 101 70.32 10.15 9.40
N LEU A 102 71.11 11.01 8.76
CA LEU A 102 70.94 12.46 8.75
C LEU A 102 70.30 12.88 7.43
N LEU A 103 69.09 13.43 7.48
CA LEU A 103 68.43 13.98 6.30
C LEU A 103 69.15 15.25 5.81
N ASN A 104 69.26 15.40 4.49
CA ASN A 104 69.90 16.54 3.83
C ASN A 104 71.37 16.81 4.25
N GLY A 105 72.08 15.79 4.77
CA GLY A 105 73.53 15.77 4.91
C GLY A 105 74.14 16.89 5.75
N ALA A 106 75.44 16.82 6.01
CA ALA A 106 76.14 17.93 6.68
C ALA A 106 76.46 19.10 5.73
N ASP A 107 76.44 18.86 4.43
CA ASP A 107 76.73 19.83 3.36
C ASP A 107 75.46 20.38 2.66
N GLY A 108 74.28 19.94 3.10
CA GLY A 108 72.98 20.38 2.58
C GLY A 108 72.50 19.60 1.35
N GLN A 109 73.13 18.47 1.00
CA GLN A 109 72.73 17.64 -0.13
C GLN A 109 72.77 16.14 0.22
N GLY A 110 71.72 15.40 -0.16
CA GLY A 110 71.64 13.96 0.07
C GLY A 110 71.53 13.55 1.54
N ASN A 111 70.99 12.37 1.83
CA ASN A 111 71.03 11.77 3.17
C ASN A 111 72.36 11.06 3.47
N ASP A 112 72.87 11.19 4.70
CA ASP A 112 74.11 10.58 5.16
C ASP A 112 73.88 9.56 6.29
N VAL A 113 74.64 8.47 6.31
CA VAL A 113 74.56 7.44 7.35
C VAL A 113 75.72 7.56 8.33
N PHE A 114 75.41 7.58 9.62
CA PHE A 114 76.40 7.71 10.69
C PHE A 114 76.36 6.56 11.68
N VAL A 115 77.51 6.28 12.31
CA VAL A 115 77.63 5.37 13.45
C VAL A 115 78.40 6.00 14.60
N GLN A 116 77.93 5.78 15.84
CA GLN A 116 78.65 6.07 17.07
C GLN A 116 78.82 4.79 17.88
N ARG A 117 80.05 4.55 18.34
CA ARG A 117 80.37 3.40 19.19
C ARG A 117 80.35 3.77 20.67
N TYR A 118 80.08 2.79 21.51
CA TYR A 118 80.03 2.90 22.97
C TYR A 118 80.74 1.71 23.62
N ASP A 119 81.32 1.94 24.80
CA ASP A 119 81.75 0.84 25.69
C ASP A 119 80.56 0.27 26.48
N GLY A 120 80.80 -0.78 27.27
CA GLY A 120 79.75 -1.42 28.08
C GLY A 120 79.20 -0.57 29.21
N ALA A 121 79.83 0.54 29.55
CA ALA A 121 79.26 1.51 30.49
C ALA A 121 78.36 2.54 29.78
N GLY A 122 78.24 2.49 28.45
CA GLY A 122 77.54 3.49 27.65
C GLY A 122 78.33 4.77 27.47
N VAL A 123 79.67 4.72 27.47
CA VAL A 123 80.53 5.88 27.18
C VAL A 123 80.92 5.88 25.70
N LYS A 124 80.79 7.02 25.01
CA LYS A 124 81.15 7.18 23.58
C LYS A 124 82.62 6.83 23.33
N LEU A 125 82.87 5.92 22.39
CA LEU A 125 84.19 5.51 21.91
C LEU A 125 84.49 6.15 20.55
N GLY A 126 85.57 6.94 20.49
CA GLY A 126 85.98 7.62 19.26
C GLY A 126 85.00 8.69 18.80
N SER A 127 85.27 9.29 17.64
CA SER A 127 84.34 10.20 16.96
C SER A 127 83.28 9.43 16.19
N GLN A 128 82.17 10.10 15.86
CA GLN A 128 81.17 9.58 14.94
C GLN A 128 81.80 9.26 13.57
N ILE A 129 81.31 8.19 12.94
CA ILE A 129 81.81 7.64 11.68
C ILE A 129 80.76 7.87 10.60
N THR A 130 81.14 8.45 9.45
CA THR A 130 80.27 8.51 8.26
C THR A 130 80.43 7.23 7.45
N VAL A 131 79.36 6.47 7.28
CA VAL A 131 79.36 5.11 6.71
C VAL A 131 79.50 5.14 5.19
N ASN A 132 78.72 5.99 4.52
CA ASN A 132 78.65 6.16 3.07
C ASN A 132 79.81 6.99 2.49
N THR A 133 80.98 7.00 3.16
CA THR A 133 82.15 7.76 2.70
C THR A 133 82.60 7.30 1.30
N GLY A 134 82.63 8.24 0.35
CA GLY A 134 83.05 7.98 -1.04
C GLY A 134 81.91 7.74 -2.03
N GLN A 135 80.65 7.76 -1.55
CA GLN A 135 79.47 7.83 -2.41
C GLN A 135 79.27 9.25 -2.97
N PRO A 136 78.50 9.43 -4.06
CA PRO A 136 78.20 10.75 -4.60
C PRO A 136 77.53 11.64 -3.54
N ALA A 137 78.00 12.87 -3.34
CA ALA A 137 77.46 13.80 -2.33
C ALA A 137 75.99 14.22 -2.56
N THR A 138 75.36 13.83 -3.67
CA THR A 138 73.94 14.06 -3.90
C THR A 138 73.10 12.83 -3.58
N SER A 139 73.67 11.65 -3.32
CA SER A 139 72.87 10.44 -3.09
C SER A 139 72.19 10.47 -1.74
N ASP A 140 70.91 10.10 -1.72
CA ASP A 140 70.15 9.88 -0.51
C ASP A 140 70.49 8.49 0.03
N SER A 141 71.25 8.43 1.13
CA SER A 141 71.63 7.19 1.80
C SER A 141 70.87 7.04 3.12
N ASP A 142 69.99 6.05 3.22
CA ASP A 142 69.20 5.81 4.43
C ASP A 142 69.66 4.51 5.13
N ALA A 143 70.06 4.64 6.39
CA ALA A 143 70.43 3.52 7.24
C ALA A 143 69.26 2.54 7.33
N SER A 144 69.54 1.25 7.14
CA SER A 144 68.52 0.21 7.14
C SER A 144 68.78 -0.85 8.21
N SER A 145 70.03 -1.22 8.50
CA SER A 145 70.40 -2.19 9.55
C SER A 145 71.88 -2.11 9.96
N ILE A 146 72.20 -2.64 11.14
CA ILE A 146 73.54 -2.75 11.72
C ILE A 146 73.70 -4.06 12.52
N VAL A 147 74.73 -4.84 12.21
CA VAL A 147 75.03 -6.07 12.96
C VAL A 147 76.49 -6.10 13.45
N GLY A 148 76.69 -6.43 14.73
CA GLY A 148 78.01 -6.61 15.33
C GLY A 148 78.69 -7.86 14.80
N LEU A 149 80.01 -7.83 14.61
CA LEU A 149 80.82 -8.96 14.13
C LEU A 149 81.54 -9.65 15.29
N PRO A 150 81.79 -10.97 15.19
CA PRO A 150 82.73 -11.65 16.07
C PRO A 150 84.11 -10.95 16.00
N GLY A 151 84.62 -10.52 17.16
CA GLY A 151 85.87 -9.73 17.24
C GLY A 151 85.69 -8.21 17.37
N GLY A 152 84.45 -7.73 17.53
CA GLY A 152 84.14 -6.36 17.98
C GLY A 152 83.95 -5.32 16.88
N GLY A 153 84.06 -5.72 15.61
CA GLY A 153 83.66 -4.90 14.45
C GLY A 153 82.15 -4.91 14.22
N PHE A 154 81.68 -4.32 13.11
CA PHE A 154 80.26 -4.29 12.74
C PHE A 154 80.07 -4.15 11.22
N ILE A 155 78.86 -4.42 10.74
CA ILE A 155 78.42 -4.20 9.35
C ILE A 155 77.24 -3.26 9.38
N VAL A 156 77.23 -2.26 8.49
CA VAL A 156 76.08 -1.37 8.29
C VAL A 156 75.53 -1.59 6.89
N GLY A 157 74.22 -1.78 6.79
CA GLY A 157 73.45 -1.82 5.55
C GLY A 157 72.65 -0.52 5.36
N TRP A 158 72.62 -0.03 4.12
CA TRP A 158 71.83 1.15 3.74
C TRP A 158 71.31 1.00 2.31
N ASP A 159 70.23 1.70 2.02
CA ASP A 159 69.71 1.93 0.67
C ASP A 159 70.16 3.30 0.18
N GLN A 160 70.42 3.43 -1.13
CA GLN A 160 71.07 4.62 -1.70
C GLN A 160 70.51 5.00 -3.07
N SER A 161 70.11 6.27 -3.24
CA SER A 161 69.65 6.81 -4.54
C SER A 161 70.79 7.03 -5.54
N VAL A 162 70.52 6.77 -6.83
CA VAL A 162 71.49 6.98 -7.91
C VAL A 162 71.43 8.44 -8.42
N GLY A 163 71.99 9.39 -7.65
CA GLY A 163 72.26 10.75 -8.12
C GLY A 163 71.47 11.91 -7.49
N GLY A 164 70.68 11.67 -6.44
CA GLY A 164 69.98 12.67 -5.65
C GLY A 164 68.56 12.97 -6.12
N GLY A 165 67.62 12.88 -5.18
CA GLY A 165 66.17 12.89 -5.39
C GLY A 165 65.56 11.48 -5.44
N ASP A 166 64.22 11.41 -5.60
CA ASP A 166 63.35 10.20 -5.66
C ASP A 166 63.64 9.24 -6.85
N GLY A 167 64.89 9.06 -7.23
CA GLY A 167 65.34 8.06 -8.21
C GLY A 167 65.36 6.65 -7.61
N PRO A 168 65.56 5.60 -8.45
CA PRO A 168 65.65 4.23 -7.96
C PRO A 168 66.81 4.08 -6.95
N TYR A 169 66.52 3.46 -5.80
CA TYR A 169 67.52 3.14 -4.78
C TYR A 169 68.16 1.78 -5.06
N ASP A 170 69.45 1.67 -4.78
CA ASP A 170 70.23 0.43 -4.73
C ASP A 170 70.58 0.13 -3.26
N VAL A 171 70.82 -1.13 -2.90
CA VAL A 171 71.16 -1.54 -1.53
C VAL A 171 72.65 -1.85 -1.36
N TYR A 172 73.26 -1.37 -0.28
CA TYR A 172 74.70 -1.45 -0.02
C TYR A 172 75.02 -1.92 1.39
N PHE A 173 76.24 -2.42 1.59
CA PHE A 173 76.81 -2.60 2.93
C PHE A 173 78.28 -2.18 3.00
N GLN A 174 78.73 -1.84 4.22
CA GLN A 174 80.13 -1.58 4.56
C GLN A 174 80.47 -2.29 5.85
N ARG A 175 81.64 -2.92 5.87
CA ARG A 175 82.18 -3.58 7.05
C ARG A 175 83.14 -2.65 7.78
N PHE A 176 83.16 -2.72 9.10
CA PHE A 176 84.05 -1.96 9.96
C PHE A 176 84.79 -2.88 10.93
N ASP A 177 86.06 -2.58 11.19
CA ASP A 177 86.83 -3.26 12.22
C ASP A 177 86.42 -2.80 13.63
N ALA A 178 86.97 -3.42 14.67
CA ALA A 178 86.68 -3.08 16.06
C ALA A 178 87.11 -1.66 16.48
N ASN A 179 87.85 -0.94 15.64
CA ASN A 179 88.19 0.46 15.84
C ASN A 179 87.29 1.41 15.03
N GLY A 180 86.35 0.88 14.24
CA GLY A 180 85.48 1.66 13.38
C GLY A 180 86.13 2.09 12.06
N ASN A 181 87.24 1.46 11.65
CA ASN A 181 87.81 1.71 10.33
C ASN A 181 87.12 0.83 9.28
N PRO A 182 86.82 1.36 8.07
CA PRO A 182 86.21 0.56 7.01
C PRO A 182 87.15 -0.56 6.54
N VAL A 183 86.62 -1.77 6.43
CA VAL A 183 87.29 -2.97 5.93
C VAL A 183 86.79 -3.27 4.52
N GLY A 184 87.61 -2.92 3.53
CA GLY A 184 87.20 -2.98 2.12
C GLY A 184 86.35 -1.78 1.71
N ALA A 185 85.92 -1.77 0.45
CA ALA A 185 85.03 -0.73 -0.09
C ALA A 185 83.56 -1.09 0.14
N ALA A 186 82.71 -0.06 0.16
CA ALA A 186 81.26 -0.21 0.16
C ALA A 186 80.83 -1.11 -1.00
N THR A 187 80.02 -2.12 -0.70
CA THR A 187 79.66 -3.17 -1.66
C THR A 187 78.16 -3.10 -1.92
N ARG A 188 77.77 -2.96 -3.19
CA ARG A 188 76.37 -3.07 -3.61
C ARG A 188 75.92 -4.52 -3.49
N VAL A 189 74.77 -4.74 -2.85
CA VAL A 189 74.17 -6.04 -2.63
C VAL A 189 73.42 -6.52 -3.87
N ASN A 190 72.56 -5.65 -4.42
CA ASN A 190 71.73 -5.96 -5.56
C ASN A 190 72.50 -5.84 -6.91
N THR A 191 72.12 -6.72 -7.82
CA THR A 191 72.54 -6.83 -9.22
C THR A 191 71.45 -6.29 -10.14
N THR A 192 70.18 -6.37 -9.72
CA THR A 192 69.05 -5.68 -10.34
C THR A 192 69.03 -4.22 -9.90
N THR A 193 69.27 -3.29 -10.82
CA THR A 193 69.36 -1.83 -10.55
C THR A 193 68.20 -1.05 -11.19
N THR A 194 67.13 -1.75 -11.57
CA THR A 194 65.94 -1.16 -12.19
C THR A 194 64.85 -1.01 -11.14
N ASN A 195 64.22 0.16 -11.07
CA ASN A 195 63.23 0.54 -10.05
C ASN A 195 63.81 0.54 -8.62
N GLN A 196 62.96 0.46 -7.60
CA GLN A 196 63.34 0.64 -6.19
C GLN A 196 63.87 -0.65 -5.55
N GLN A 197 64.99 -0.55 -4.84
CA GLN A 197 65.55 -1.58 -3.95
C GLN A 197 65.82 -0.94 -2.59
N ASP A 198 65.20 -1.47 -1.54
CA ASP A 198 65.12 -0.78 -0.25
C ASP A 198 65.01 -1.75 0.94
N SER A 199 65.12 -1.23 2.16
CA SER A 199 64.88 -1.90 3.44
C SER A 199 65.78 -3.11 3.67
N THR A 200 67.09 -2.89 3.76
CA THR A 200 68.04 -4.00 4.00
C THR A 200 68.03 -4.49 5.44
N GLN A 201 67.91 -5.80 5.67
CA GLN A 201 68.14 -6.42 6.98
C GLN A 201 69.32 -7.38 6.93
N ILE A 202 70.16 -7.41 7.98
CA ILE A 202 71.39 -8.22 8.02
C ILE A 202 71.36 -9.16 9.22
N SER A 203 71.58 -10.46 8.97
CA SER A 203 71.81 -11.43 10.05
C SER A 203 73.14 -12.15 9.90
N LEU A 204 73.84 -12.37 11.01
CA LEU A 204 75.08 -13.13 11.02
C LEU A 204 74.85 -14.63 10.87
N LEU A 205 75.57 -15.22 9.92
CA LEU A 205 75.66 -16.66 9.77
C LEU A 205 76.82 -17.22 10.60
N ASN A 206 76.66 -18.49 11.02
CA ASN A 206 77.72 -19.22 11.71
C ASN A 206 79.05 -19.17 10.94
N GLY A 207 80.15 -18.90 11.64
CA GLY A 207 81.48 -18.77 11.05
C GLY A 207 81.82 -17.35 10.53
N GLY A 208 80.98 -16.35 10.83
CA GLY A 208 81.26 -14.93 10.58
C GLY A 208 80.82 -14.43 9.20
N GLY A 209 80.16 -15.28 8.39
CA GLY A 209 79.42 -14.83 7.21
C GLY A 209 78.13 -14.10 7.59
N PHE A 210 77.39 -13.61 6.61
CA PHE A 210 76.13 -12.90 6.85
C PHE A 210 75.17 -13.05 5.67
N VAL A 211 73.89 -12.87 5.93
CA VAL A 211 72.83 -12.80 4.93
C VAL A 211 72.21 -11.42 4.97
N ILE A 212 71.95 -10.85 3.79
CA ILE A 212 71.24 -9.58 3.64
C ILE A 212 69.93 -9.84 2.90
N THR A 213 68.82 -9.36 3.43
CA THR A 213 67.50 -9.33 2.76
C THR A 213 67.13 -7.91 2.37
N TRP A 214 66.40 -7.72 1.26
CA TRP A 214 65.85 -6.42 0.84
C TRP A 214 64.55 -6.62 0.05
N ILE A 215 63.78 -5.54 -0.15
CA ILE A 215 62.63 -5.54 -1.07
C ILE A 215 63.05 -4.98 -2.44
N SER A 216 62.53 -5.57 -3.52
CA SER A 216 62.81 -5.12 -4.91
C SER A 216 61.52 -4.97 -5.72
N TYR A 217 61.34 -3.82 -6.36
CA TYR A 217 60.18 -3.54 -7.21
C TYR A 217 60.37 -4.06 -8.64
N GLY A 218 59.48 -4.95 -9.09
CA GLY A 218 59.43 -5.43 -10.48
C GLY A 218 60.36 -6.59 -10.81
N GLN A 219 61.19 -7.07 -9.87
CA GLN A 219 62.16 -8.16 -10.14
C GLN A 219 61.49 -9.55 -10.20
N ASP A 220 60.36 -9.73 -9.51
CA ASP A 220 59.63 -11.01 -9.44
C ASP A 220 58.52 -11.14 -10.50
N GLY A 221 58.33 -10.09 -11.33
CA GLY A 221 57.31 -10.01 -12.37
C GLY A 221 56.01 -9.34 -11.93
N ALA A 222 55.88 -8.95 -10.66
CA ALA A 222 54.81 -8.13 -10.11
C ALA A 222 55.42 -6.97 -9.30
N GLY A 223 54.72 -6.37 -8.35
CA GLY A 223 55.18 -5.20 -7.61
C GLY A 223 56.40 -5.46 -6.72
N TYR A 224 56.29 -5.35 -5.39
CA TYR A 224 57.43 -5.57 -4.48
C TYR A 224 57.58 -7.05 -4.10
N GLY A 225 58.78 -7.62 -4.31
CA GLY A 225 59.17 -8.96 -3.83
C GLY A 225 60.34 -8.90 -2.83
N VAL A 226 60.50 -9.94 -2.01
CA VAL A 226 61.59 -10.05 -1.01
C VAL A 226 62.74 -10.87 -1.58
N TYR A 227 63.94 -10.31 -1.54
CA TYR A 227 65.16 -10.94 -2.04
C TYR A 227 66.22 -11.07 -0.95
N MET A 228 67.16 -12.00 -1.16
CA MET A 228 68.29 -12.18 -0.28
C MET A 228 69.59 -12.52 -1.02
N GLN A 229 70.71 -12.18 -0.39
CA GLN A 229 72.06 -12.52 -0.84
C GLN A 229 72.92 -12.88 0.38
N ARG A 230 73.64 -13.99 0.28
CA ARG A 230 74.57 -14.45 1.32
C ARG A 230 75.99 -14.01 1.01
N TYR A 231 76.78 -13.79 2.04
CA TYR A 231 78.18 -13.41 1.99
C TYR A 231 79.00 -14.27 2.96
N ASP A 232 80.25 -14.54 2.59
CA ASP A 232 81.22 -15.10 3.53
C ASP A 232 81.76 -14.03 4.49
N ALA A 233 82.59 -14.43 5.45
CA ALA A 233 83.17 -13.53 6.45
C ALA A 233 84.10 -12.44 5.85
N ASN A 234 84.47 -12.55 4.57
CA ASN A 234 85.24 -11.54 3.86
C ASN A 234 84.36 -10.57 3.07
N GLY A 235 83.04 -10.75 3.06
CA GLY A 235 82.11 -9.96 2.27
C GLY A 235 82.05 -10.38 0.81
N VAL A 236 82.39 -11.64 0.49
CA VAL A 236 82.27 -12.17 -0.88
C VAL A 236 80.94 -12.91 -1.02
N ALA A 237 80.16 -12.54 -2.05
CA ALA A 237 78.84 -13.12 -2.32
C ALA A 237 78.90 -14.64 -2.57
N GLN A 238 77.98 -15.39 -1.96
CA GLN A 238 77.88 -16.84 -1.99
C GLN A 238 76.63 -17.28 -2.75
N GLY A 239 76.77 -17.51 -4.05
CA GLY A 239 75.66 -17.83 -4.96
C GLY A 239 75.04 -16.57 -5.57
N ALA A 240 73.96 -16.75 -6.33
CA ALA A 240 73.17 -15.67 -6.91
C ALA A 240 72.10 -15.17 -5.92
N GLU A 241 71.53 -14.01 -6.22
CA GLU A 241 70.37 -13.50 -5.50
C GLU A 241 69.22 -14.49 -5.54
N THR A 242 68.52 -14.60 -4.42
CA THR A 242 67.44 -15.57 -4.26
C THR A 242 66.14 -14.85 -3.88
N LEU A 243 65.07 -15.12 -4.63
CA LEU A 243 63.70 -14.71 -4.27
C LEU A 243 63.22 -15.50 -3.06
N VAL A 244 62.84 -14.78 -2.00
CA VAL A 244 62.41 -15.35 -0.71
C VAL A 244 60.96 -15.78 -0.76
N ASN A 245 60.05 -14.88 -1.14
CA ASN A 245 58.62 -15.20 -1.25
C ASN A 245 58.36 -16.20 -2.39
N THR A 246 57.27 -16.95 -2.29
CA THR A 246 56.76 -17.81 -3.38
C THR A 246 55.50 -17.18 -3.98
N THR A 247 54.70 -16.48 -3.16
CA THR A 247 53.58 -15.67 -3.60
C THR A 247 54.08 -14.35 -4.19
N THR A 248 53.87 -14.12 -5.49
CA THR A 248 54.29 -12.88 -6.19
C THR A 248 53.11 -12.01 -6.64
N VAL A 249 51.86 -12.39 -6.37
CA VAL A 249 50.68 -11.65 -6.89
C VAL A 249 50.40 -10.35 -6.13
N PHE A 250 50.93 -10.23 -4.91
CA PHE A 250 50.73 -9.08 -4.04
C PHE A 250 52.08 -8.49 -3.62
N ASP A 251 52.07 -7.22 -3.21
CA ASP A 251 53.28 -6.55 -2.73
C ASP A 251 53.75 -7.15 -1.40
N GLN A 252 55.07 -7.21 -1.25
CA GLN A 252 55.76 -7.66 -0.03
C GLN A 252 56.52 -6.48 0.58
N ALA A 253 56.48 -6.34 1.90
CA ALA A 253 57.12 -5.24 2.63
C ALA A 253 57.73 -5.70 3.95
N ASN A 254 58.60 -4.87 4.53
CA ASN A 254 59.13 -5.00 5.90
C ASN A 254 59.70 -6.40 6.18
N ALA A 255 60.64 -6.83 5.33
CA ALA A 255 61.29 -8.12 5.47
C ALA A 255 62.34 -8.09 6.59
N ASN A 256 62.39 -9.12 7.42
CA ASN A 256 63.36 -9.29 8.52
C ASN A 256 64.00 -10.68 8.45
N VAL A 257 65.23 -10.83 8.94
CA VAL A 257 65.99 -12.09 8.90
C VAL A 257 66.69 -12.38 10.23
N ALA A 258 66.52 -13.60 10.74
CA ALA A 258 67.22 -14.07 11.93
C ALA A 258 67.84 -15.45 11.71
N THR A 259 69.11 -15.59 12.11
CA THR A 259 69.83 -16.86 12.10
C THR A 259 69.58 -17.60 13.42
N LEU A 260 69.12 -18.85 13.31
CA LEU A 260 68.86 -19.74 14.42
C LEU A 260 70.16 -20.33 14.97
N THR A 261 70.14 -20.78 16.22
CA THR A 261 71.28 -21.41 16.92
C THR A 261 71.89 -22.60 16.15
N GLY A 262 71.08 -23.29 15.33
CA GLY A 262 71.53 -24.40 14.45
C GLY A 262 72.24 -23.98 13.15
N GLY A 263 72.25 -22.69 12.80
CA GLY A 263 72.85 -22.12 11.58
C GLY A 263 71.89 -21.96 10.40
N ASP A 264 70.69 -22.53 10.47
CA ASP A 264 69.58 -22.22 9.58
C ASP A 264 69.04 -20.81 9.87
N TYR A 265 68.31 -20.20 8.95
CA TYR A 265 67.79 -18.84 9.15
C TYR A 265 66.36 -18.70 8.64
N ILE A 266 65.66 -17.71 9.18
CA ILE A 266 64.25 -17.42 8.88
C ILE A 266 64.19 -16.04 8.27
N VAL A 267 63.38 -15.90 7.22
CA VAL A 267 62.99 -14.58 6.70
C VAL A 267 61.48 -14.43 6.93
N SER A 268 61.06 -13.34 7.57
CA SER A 268 59.66 -12.94 7.72
C SER A 268 59.40 -11.67 6.94
N TRP A 269 58.15 -11.43 6.54
CA TRP A 269 57.75 -10.22 5.84
C TRP A 269 56.24 -9.99 5.93
N THR A 270 55.81 -8.80 5.53
CA THR A 270 54.39 -8.42 5.38
C THR A 270 53.94 -8.65 3.94
N THR A 271 52.82 -9.36 3.72
CA THR A 271 52.19 -9.49 2.39
C THR A 271 50.88 -8.72 2.32
N TRP A 272 50.59 -8.09 1.20
CA TRP A 272 49.25 -7.58 0.90
C TRP A 272 48.30 -8.71 0.46
N ARG A 273 47.00 -8.49 0.66
CA ARG A 273 45.89 -9.36 0.23
C ARG A 273 44.98 -8.65 -0.78
N ALA A 274 44.08 -9.40 -1.40
CA ALA A 274 43.13 -8.90 -2.38
C ALA A 274 42.13 -7.85 -1.84
N ASP A 275 41.89 -7.84 -0.53
CA ASP A 275 41.00 -6.91 0.17
C ASP A 275 41.71 -5.65 0.70
N ASN A 276 42.94 -5.40 0.28
CA ASN A 276 43.83 -4.33 0.76
C ASN A 276 44.17 -4.42 2.27
N THR A 277 44.02 -5.60 2.88
CA THR A 277 44.61 -5.90 4.19
C THR A 277 45.98 -6.55 4.04
N VAL A 278 46.69 -6.76 5.15
CA VAL A 278 48.06 -7.29 5.17
C VAL A 278 48.21 -8.40 6.21
N ASP A 279 49.13 -9.33 5.96
CA ASP A 279 49.48 -10.42 6.88
C ASP A 279 50.98 -10.53 7.09
N THR A 280 51.37 -11.24 8.16
CA THR A 280 52.75 -11.64 8.42
C THR A 280 53.03 -13.07 7.99
N LEU A 281 54.00 -13.25 7.10
CA LEU A 281 54.44 -14.56 6.59
C LEU A 281 55.91 -14.81 6.92
N MET A 282 56.31 -16.09 6.87
CA MET A 282 57.70 -16.50 6.99
C MET A 282 58.09 -17.59 5.98
N GLN A 283 59.39 -17.67 5.70
CA GLN A 283 60.04 -18.78 5.01
C GLN A 283 61.33 -19.16 5.73
N ARG A 284 61.49 -20.45 6.01
CA ARG A 284 62.72 -21.00 6.58
C ARG A 284 63.72 -21.37 5.50
N PHE A 285 65.00 -21.22 5.79
CA PHE A 285 66.11 -21.58 4.93
C PHE A 285 67.16 -22.37 5.69
N THR A 286 67.74 -23.35 5.01
CA THR A 286 68.96 -24.01 5.50
C THR A 286 70.11 -23.01 5.55
N ALA A 287 71.15 -23.29 6.33
CA ALA A 287 72.40 -22.53 6.33
C ALA A 287 72.99 -22.28 4.92
N ALA A 288 72.71 -23.18 3.95
CA ALA A 288 73.13 -23.09 2.55
C ALA A 288 72.27 -22.16 1.66
N GLY A 289 71.16 -21.63 2.18
CA GLY A 289 70.20 -20.79 1.46
C GLY A 289 69.13 -21.54 0.67
N VAL A 290 68.89 -22.82 0.99
CA VAL A 290 67.81 -23.62 0.39
C VAL A 290 66.53 -23.49 1.22
N LYS A 291 65.38 -23.20 0.59
CA LYS A 291 64.05 -23.13 1.25
C LYS A 291 63.70 -24.46 1.95
N VAL A 292 63.22 -24.37 3.19
CA VAL A 292 62.74 -25.49 4.00
C VAL A 292 61.23 -25.35 4.19
N GLY A 293 60.46 -26.30 3.66
CA GLY A 293 59.00 -26.24 3.69
C GLY A 293 58.42 -25.17 2.77
N ASN A 294 57.11 -24.94 2.89
CA ASN A 294 56.39 -23.89 2.18
C ASN A 294 56.40 -22.59 2.99
N GLU A 295 56.08 -21.51 2.30
CA GLU A 295 55.70 -20.23 2.89
C GLU A 295 54.57 -20.42 3.92
N THR A 296 54.73 -19.85 5.11
CA THR A 296 53.85 -20.12 6.27
C THR A 296 53.30 -18.82 6.84
N LEU A 297 51.97 -18.78 7.06
CA LEU A 297 51.28 -17.68 7.74
C LEU A 297 51.61 -17.69 9.24
N VAL A 298 52.04 -16.54 9.76
CA VAL A 298 52.43 -16.40 11.18
C VAL A 298 51.22 -16.13 12.04
N ASN A 299 50.41 -15.13 11.69
CA ASN A 299 49.22 -14.75 12.44
C ASN A 299 48.04 -15.74 12.24
N THR A 300 47.26 -15.98 13.28
CA THR A 300 45.94 -16.63 13.26
C THR A 300 44.81 -15.63 13.18
N TYR A 301 44.96 -14.47 13.82
CA TYR A 301 44.01 -13.37 13.63
C TYR A 301 44.27 -12.72 12.28
N THR A 302 43.24 -12.74 11.43
CA THR A 302 43.33 -12.36 10.00
C THR A 302 42.30 -11.31 9.61
N THR A 303 41.53 -10.81 10.59
CA THR A 303 40.61 -9.70 10.42
C THR A 303 41.42 -8.41 10.42
N LEU A 304 41.08 -7.44 9.55
CA LEU A 304 41.90 -6.24 9.31
C LEU A 304 43.35 -6.62 8.93
N GLY A 305 44.37 -5.88 9.37
CA GLY A 305 45.75 -6.05 8.92
C GLY A 305 46.75 -6.37 10.04
N GLN A 306 47.76 -7.18 9.73
CA GLN A 306 48.87 -7.61 10.58
C GLN A 306 50.19 -7.37 9.84
N ARG A 307 51.10 -6.58 10.40
CA ARG A 307 52.32 -6.16 9.68
C ARG A 307 53.52 -5.89 10.58
N ASN A 308 54.66 -5.67 9.93
CA ASN A 308 55.96 -5.29 10.48
C ASN A 308 56.53 -6.35 11.44
N PRO A 309 56.93 -7.52 10.90
CA PRO A 309 57.43 -8.60 11.74
C PRO A 309 58.89 -8.43 12.18
N ASP A 310 59.15 -8.81 13.43
CA ASP A 310 60.48 -9.01 14.00
C ASP A 310 60.70 -10.48 14.39
N ILE A 311 61.94 -10.98 14.29
CA ILE A 311 62.27 -12.39 14.58
C ILE A 311 63.37 -12.48 15.63
N LEU A 312 63.12 -13.24 16.69
CA LEU A 312 64.11 -13.56 17.72
C LEU A 312 64.37 -15.07 17.80
N ALA A 313 65.63 -15.48 17.63
CA ALA A 313 66.06 -16.86 17.90
C ALA A 313 66.25 -17.10 19.40
N LEU A 314 65.81 -18.26 19.90
CA LEU A 314 65.90 -18.64 21.32
C LEU A 314 67.02 -19.65 21.60
N ASN A 315 67.49 -19.69 22.85
CA ASN A 315 68.56 -20.60 23.30
C ASN A 315 68.17 -22.09 23.21
N ASP A 316 66.87 -22.41 23.23
CA ASP A 316 66.35 -23.77 23.08
C ASP A 316 66.29 -24.25 21.61
N GLY A 317 66.72 -23.40 20.67
CA GLY A 317 66.68 -23.65 19.23
C GLY A 317 65.35 -23.32 18.56
N GLY A 318 64.34 -22.90 19.32
CA GLY A 318 63.10 -22.30 18.81
C GLY A 318 63.27 -20.83 18.44
N TYR A 319 62.16 -20.16 18.13
CA TYR A 319 62.15 -18.75 17.78
C TYR A 319 60.81 -18.10 18.07
N ILE A 320 60.79 -16.77 18.13
CA ILE A 320 59.60 -15.94 18.28
C ILE A 320 59.51 -15.03 17.07
N ILE A 321 58.30 -14.84 16.56
CA ILE A 321 57.99 -13.79 15.58
C ILE A 321 57.01 -12.83 16.24
N ALA A 322 57.35 -11.55 16.34
CA ALA A 322 56.47 -10.49 16.82
C ALA A 322 55.95 -9.65 15.65
N TRP A 323 54.76 -9.07 15.76
CA TRP A 323 54.14 -8.16 14.78
C TRP A 323 53.09 -7.29 15.48
N HIS A 324 52.60 -6.24 14.83
CA HIS A 324 51.41 -5.53 15.32
C HIS A 324 50.16 -5.83 14.47
N SER A 325 49.02 -5.90 15.14
CA SER A 325 47.75 -6.44 14.66
C SER A 325 46.61 -5.43 14.87
N ASN A 326 45.85 -5.13 13.82
CA ASN A 326 44.76 -4.16 13.86
C ASN A 326 43.47 -4.81 14.41
N GLY A 327 42.86 -4.24 15.43
CA GLY A 327 41.57 -4.67 15.99
C GLY A 327 41.61 -5.89 16.89
N GLN A 328 42.75 -6.56 17.03
CA GLN A 328 42.84 -7.81 17.81
C GLN A 328 42.74 -7.60 19.33
N ASP A 329 43.10 -6.42 19.84
CA ASP A 329 43.03 -6.06 21.25
C ASP A 329 41.78 -5.25 21.63
N GLY A 330 40.83 -5.10 20.70
CA GLY A 330 39.65 -4.26 20.85
C GLY A 330 39.88 -2.77 20.57
N SER A 331 41.10 -2.38 20.18
CA SER A 331 41.49 -1.01 19.85
C SER A 331 42.01 -0.93 18.40
N GLN A 332 42.81 0.09 18.08
CA GLN A 332 43.46 0.24 16.77
C GLN A 332 44.54 -0.84 16.58
N TRP A 333 45.81 -0.55 16.86
CA TRP A 333 46.90 -1.50 16.66
C TRP A 333 47.43 -2.03 18.00
N GLY A 334 47.43 -3.35 18.17
CA GLY A 334 48.05 -4.05 19.31
C GLY A 334 49.31 -4.81 18.89
N SER A 335 50.29 -4.98 19.78
CA SER A 335 51.51 -5.75 19.51
C SER A 335 51.40 -7.18 20.02
N TYR A 336 51.77 -8.15 19.20
CA TYR A 336 51.61 -9.58 19.45
C TYR A 336 52.86 -10.36 19.06
N PHE A 337 53.00 -11.59 19.57
CA PHE A 337 53.97 -12.54 19.06
C PHE A 337 53.45 -13.98 19.05
N GLN A 338 54.13 -14.82 18.29
CA GLN A 338 53.96 -16.28 18.25
C GLN A 338 55.32 -16.96 18.44
N ARG A 339 55.40 -17.89 19.40
CA ARG A 339 56.56 -18.77 19.56
C ARG A 339 56.43 -20.01 18.70
N TYR A 340 57.57 -20.45 18.21
CA TYR A 340 57.78 -21.67 17.46
C TYR A 340 58.84 -22.53 18.14
N ASP A 341 58.67 -23.84 18.08
CA ASP A 341 59.71 -24.79 18.48
C ASP A 341 60.82 -24.86 17.41
N SER A 342 61.90 -25.62 17.70
CA SER A 342 63.00 -25.81 16.75
C SER A 342 62.61 -26.51 15.45
N GLY A 343 61.47 -27.23 15.46
CA GLY A 343 60.85 -27.86 14.31
C GLY A 343 60.06 -26.89 13.43
N GLY A 344 59.75 -25.69 13.93
CA GLY A 344 58.92 -24.68 13.27
C GLY A 344 57.42 -24.87 13.48
N ALA A 345 57.00 -25.64 14.50
CA ALA A 345 55.60 -25.73 14.91
C ALA A 345 55.27 -24.65 15.94
N LYS A 346 54.04 -24.11 15.89
CA LYS A 346 53.55 -23.11 16.85
C LYS A 346 53.46 -23.70 18.27
N VAL A 347 53.98 -22.97 19.25
CA VAL A 347 53.91 -23.34 20.68
C VAL A 347 52.96 -22.37 21.38
N GLY A 348 51.77 -22.86 21.74
CA GLY A 348 50.69 -22.01 22.28
C GLY A 348 50.04 -21.12 21.21
N GLY A 349 49.12 -20.26 21.65
CA GLY A 349 48.48 -19.24 20.80
C GLY A 349 49.26 -17.94 20.72
N GLU A 350 48.71 -16.99 19.98
CA GLU A 350 49.23 -15.61 19.88
C GLU A 350 49.16 -14.94 21.26
N THR A 351 50.24 -14.26 21.64
CA THR A 351 50.36 -13.60 22.93
C THR A 351 50.52 -12.11 22.72
N ARG A 352 49.69 -11.31 23.40
CA ARG A 352 49.78 -9.84 23.36
C ARG A 352 50.97 -9.36 24.18
N ILE A 353 51.74 -8.43 23.63
CA ILE A 353 52.91 -7.83 24.27
C ILE A 353 52.48 -6.74 25.26
N ASN A 354 51.63 -5.85 24.76
CA ASN A 354 51.11 -4.70 25.49
C ASN A 354 49.95 -5.08 26.43
N VAL A 355 49.96 -4.47 27.61
CA VAL A 355 48.81 -4.31 28.52
C VAL A 355 48.00 -3.10 28.09
N THR A 356 48.67 -2.00 27.73
CA THR A 356 48.02 -0.77 27.28
C THR A 356 47.39 -0.99 25.91
N THR A 357 46.07 -0.95 25.81
CA THR A 357 45.34 -1.13 24.53
C THR A 357 44.89 0.18 23.92
N ALA A 358 44.85 1.28 24.68
CA ALA A 358 44.47 2.58 24.13
C ALA A 358 45.48 3.07 23.09
N GLY A 359 44.96 3.52 21.94
CA GLY A 359 45.79 4.02 20.84
C GLY A 359 46.54 2.93 20.08
N ASN A 360 47.65 3.33 19.44
CA ASN A 360 48.46 2.46 18.60
C ASN A 360 49.66 1.91 19.38
N GLN A 361 49.83 0.59 19.33
CA GLN A 361 50.92 -0.18 19.92
C GLN A 361 51.63 -0.92 18.78
N ILE A 362 52.62 -0.27 18.17
CA ILE A 362 53.18 -0.64 16.86
C ILE A 362 54.69 -0.86 16.92
N GLU A 363 55.20 -1.56 15.91
CA GLU A 363 56.64 -1.80 15.68
C GLU A 363 57.35 -2.54 16.85
N PRO A 364 56.89 -3.75 17.24
CA PRO A 364 57.55 -4.51 18.29
C PRO A 364 58.90 -5.07 17.81
N VAL A 365 59.95 -4.87 18.60
CA VAL A 365 61.31 -5.37 18.35
C VAL A 365 61.86 -6.03 19.61
N MET A 366 62.57 -7.15 19.45
CA MET A 366 62.95 -8.05 20.54
C MET A 366 64.46 -8.25 20.67
N ALA A 367 64.91 -8.51 21.91
CA ALA A 367 66.28 -8.96 22.20
C ALA A 367 66.28 -10.08 23.24
N LEU A 368 67.10 -11.11 23.01
CA LEU A 368 67.32 -12.20 23.95
C LEU A 368 68.44 -11.83 24.93
N LEU A 369 68.14 -11.87 26.23
CA LEU A 369 69.10 -11.57 27.30
C LEU A 369 69.91 -12.82 27.67
N GLU A 370 71.05 -12.62 28.35
CA GLU A 370 71.97 -13.73 28.70
C GLU A 370 71.36 -14.76 29.65
N ASP A 371 70.44 -14.35 30.51
CA ASP A 371 69.71 -15.21 31.46
C ASP A 371 68.56 -15.99 30.81
N GLY A 372 68.32 -15.77 29.51
CA GLY A 372 67.24 -16.38 28.75
C GLY A 372 65.95 -15.56 28.75
N ASN A 373 65.87 -14.46 29.51
CA ASN A 373 64.74 -13.55 29.46
C ASN A 373 64.68 -12.81 28.12
N ILE A 374 63.51 -12.28 27.79
CA ILE A 374 63.28 -11.59 26.52
C ILE A 374 62.88 -10.15 26.80
N ALA A 375 63.64 -9.20 26.30
CA ALA A 375 63.27 -7.78 26.32
C ALA A 375 62.57 -7.42 25.01
N ILE A 376 61.41 -6.76 25.08
CA ILE A 376 60.62 -6.35 23.93
C ILE A 376 60.29 -4.87 24.05
N THR A 377 60.57 -4.10 23.01
CA THR A 377 60.21 -2.68 22.92
C THR A 377 59.25 -2.42 21.76
N TRP A 378 58.36 -1.44 21.90
CA TRP A 378 57.42 -1.01 20.87
C TRP A 378 57.10 0.48 21.03
N GLN A 379 56.48 1.07 20.00
CA GLN A 379 55.94 2.42 20.07
C GLN A 379 54.50 2.39 20.60
N SER A 380 54.20 3.24 21.58
CA SER A 380 52.89 3.36 22.22
C SER A 380 52.33 4.77 22.05
N TYR A 381 51.07 4.89 21.64
CA TYR A 381 50.41 6.19 21.51
C TYR A 381 49.82 6.66 22.85
N GLY A 382 50.22 7.85 23.32
CA GLY A 382 49.61 8.54 24.46
C GLY A 382 50.07 8.09 25.85
N GLN A 383 50.94 7.07 25.95
CA GLN A 383 51.22 6.41 27.24
C GLN A 383 52.13 7.22 28.18
N ASP A 384 52.99 8.09 27.68
CA ASP A 384 53.81 9.00 28.51
C ASP A 384 53.28 10.44 28.54
N GLY A 385 52.09 10.68 27.97
CA GLY A 385 51.48 11.99 27.80
C GLY A 385 51.95 12.79 26.57
N SER A 386 52.95 12.30 25.83
CA SER A 386 53.25 12.75 24.46
C SER A 386 52.37 12.02 23.44
N GLY A 387 52.47 12.36 22.15
CA GLY A 387 51.77 11.65 21.08
C GLY A 387 52.24 10.19 20.97
N ASN A 388 53.50 9.96 20.59
CA ASN A 388 54.11 8.63 20.55
C ASN A 388 55.25 8.50 21.57
N SER A 389 55.30 7.39 22.30
CA SER A 389 56.35 7.08 23.27
C SER A 389 56.98 5.73 23.02
N MET A 390 58.23 5.56 23.43
CA MET A 390 58.87 4.25 23.43
C MET A 390 58.61 3.53 24.74
N VAL A 391 58.10 2.31 24.67
CA VAL A 391 57.78 1.46 25.83
C VAL A 391 58.48 0.12 25.67
N ASN A 392 58.82 -0.50 26.80
CA ASN A 392 59.47 -1.79 26.81
C ASN A 392 59.01 -2.66 27.98
N ARG A 393 59.12 -3.98 27.83
CA ARG A 393 58.75 -4.98 28.81
C ARG A 393 59.70 -6.18 28.75
N VAL A 394 60.02 -6.75 29.90
CA VAL A 394 60.82 -7.99 30.01
C VAL A 394 59.90 -9.18 30.28
N TYR A 395 60.13 -10.29 29.59
CA TYR A 395 59.50 -11.59 29.83
C TYR A 395 60.49 -12.51 30.57
N TYR A 396 60.13 -12.90 31.79
CA TYR A 396 60.95 -13.66 32.73
C TYR A 396 60.73 -15.16 32.62
N LEU A 397 61.79 -15.96 32.68
CA LEU A 397 61.72 -17.44 32.63
C LEU A 397 61.28 -18.06 33.99
N ASP A 398 60.20 -18.85 34.05
CA ASP A 398 59.56 -19.34 35.31
C ASP A 398 60.27 -20.51 36.05
N GLN A 399 60.26 -20.53 37.41
CA GLN A 399 60.68 -21.64 38.31
C GLN A 399 59.74 -21.78 39.56
N ALA A 400 59.36 -22.99 40.04
CA ALA A 400 58.26 -23.24 41.02
C ALA A 400 58.64 -23.56 42.52
N ILE A 401 57.84 -23.14 43.54
CA ILE A 401 57.94 -23.42 45.04
C ILE A 401 56.52 -23.57 45.74
N THR A 402 56.36 -24.16 46.95
CA THR A 402 55.08 -24.45 47.70
C THR A 402 55.23 -24.37 49.26
N ASP A 403 54.29 -23.79 50.06
CA ASP A 403 54.32 -23.64 51.56
C ASP A 403 52.96 -23.94 52.33
N ALA A 404 52.93 -24.13 53.67
CA ALA A 404 51.71 -24.47 54.48
C ALA A 404 51.67 -23.93 55.94
N ALA A 405 50.48 -23.62 56.50
CA ALA A 405 50.23 -22.93 57.80
C ALA A 405 50.02 -23.82 59.05
N SER A 406 49.81 -23.17 60.21
CA SER A 406 49.29 -23.73 61.48
C SER A 406 48.05 -22.95 61.95
N ALA A 407 47.13 -23.57 62.71
CA ALA A 407 45.85 -23.03 63.17
C ALA A 407 45.84 -21.55 63.66
N ASN A 408 44.88 -20.75 63.16
CA ASN A 408 44.77 -19.29 63.30
C ASN A 408 46.02 -18.55 62.76
N GLY A 409 46.54 -19.01 61.63
CA GLY A 409 47.73 -18.52 60.96
C GLY A 409 47.50 -17.21 60.21
N ASN A 410 48.56 -16.40 60.12
CA ASN A 410 48.65 -15.29 59.18
C ASN A 410 49.78 -15.61 58.19
N LEU A 411 49.42 -16.00 56.97
CA LEU A 411 50.39 -16.40 55.95
C LEU A 411 50.31 -15.44 54.76
N ALA A 412 51.49 -15.05 54.27
CA ALA A 412 51.65 -14.22 53.09
C ALA A 412 52.59 -14.92 52.11
N GLY A 413 52.18 -15.04 50.86
CA GLY A 413 53.06 -15.45 49.76
C GLY A 413 54.00 -14.32 49.30
N GLY A 414 54.87 -14.65 48.37
CA GLY A 414 55.82 -13.77 47.71
C GLY A 414 55.23 -13.10 46.45
N MET A 415 56.09 -12.84 45.45
CA MET A 415 55.68 -12.20 44.18
C MET A 415 55.44 -13.19 43.03
N GLY A 416 55.71 -14.48 43.25
CA GLY A 416 55.51 -15.55 42.27
C GLY A 416 54.33 -16.42 42.68
N SER A 417 53.91 -17.36 41.82
CA SER A 417 52.75 -18.21 42.11
C SER A 417 52.96 -19.10 43.33
N ASP A 418 52.20 -18.84 44.39
CA ASP A 418 52.25 -19.57 45.66
C ASP A 418 51.03 -20.50 45.85
N THR A 419 51.14 -21.44 46.78
CA THR A 419 49.99 -22.20 47.29
C THR A 419 50.01 -22.12 48.80
N ILE A 420 48.97 -21.57 49.40
CA ILE A 420 48.86 -21.25 50.83
C ILE A 420 47.67 -22.00 51.41
N ASN A 421 47.89 -22.81 52.44
CA ASN A 421 46.85 -23.61 53.10
C ASN A 421 46.73 -23.23 54.59
N GLY A 422 45.56 -22.77 55.05
CA GLY A 422 45.24 -22.33 56.42
C GLY A 422 44.99 -23.46 57.42
N LEU A 423 44.21 -24.49 57.01
CA LEU A 423 43.81 -25.65 57.80
C LEU A 423 42.66 -25.33 58.79
N ASP A 424 42.70 -25.84 60.03
CA ASP A 424 41.63 -25.58 61.02
C ASP A 424 41.93 -24.26 61.78
N GLY A 425 40.94 -23.40 61.98
CA GLY A 425 41.06 -22.11 62.67
C GLY A 425 40.41 -20.98 61.88
N ASN A 426 40.43 -19.77 62.42
CA ASN A 426 40.07 -18.55 61.71
C ASN A 426 41.38 -17.90 61.24
N ASP A 427 41.73 -18.14 59.99
CA ASP A 427 43.00 -17.81 59.36
C ASP A 427 42.91 -16.51 58.53
N MET A 428 44.04 -15.82 58.39
CA MET A 428 44.20 -14.71 57.46
C MET A 428 45.25 -15.08 56.43
N LEU A 429 44.84 -15.29 55.19
CA LEU A 429 45.71 -15.72 54.10
C LEU A 429 45.87 -14.58 53.09
N PHE A 430 47.10 -14.27 52.69
CA PHE A 430 47.40 -13.25 51.71
C PHE A 430 48.26 -13.85 50.59
N GLY A 431 47.79 -13.78 49.34
CA GLY A 431 48.55 -14.30 48.19
C GLY A 431 49.91 -13.62 48.04
N GLY A 432 49.95 -12.30 48.23
CA GLY A 432 51.12 -11.48 48.00
C GLY A 432 50.80 -10.31 47.07
N GLU A 433 51.72 -9.36 46.94
CA GLU A 433 51.59 -8.29 45.92
C GLU A 433 52.52 -8.62 44.74
N GLY A 434 52.01 -9.28 43.71
CA GLY A 434 52.82 -9.63 42.53
C GLY A 434 52.04 -10.38 41.45
N PRO A 435 52.59 -10.52 40.24
CA PRO A 435 51.94 -11.21 39.12
C PRO A 435 51.89 -12.75 39.28
N GLY A 436 52.23 -13.28 40.45
CA GLY A 436 52.01 -14.67 40.80
C GLY A 436 50.52 -15.03 40.72
N ARG A 437 50.25 -16.29 40.43
CA ARG A 437 48.90 -16.87 40.53
C ARG A 437 48.86 -17.73 41.78
N ASP A 438 48.40 -17.15 42.87
CA ASP A 438 48.41 -17.80 44.17
C ASP A 438 47.17 -18.68 44.34
N GLN A 439 47.27 -19.74 45.14
CA GLN A 439 46.12 -20.56 45.52
C GLN A 439 45.98 -20.59 47.04
N LEU A 440 44.96 -19.92 47.59
CA LEU A 440 44.68 -19.83 49.02
C LEU A 440 43.57 -20.80 49.39
N ASN A 441 43.78 -21.63 50.41
CA ASN A 441 42.74 -22.51 50.94
C ASN A 441 42.59 -22.23 52.44
N GLY A 442 41.45 -21.70 52.90
CA GLY A 442 41.14 -21.34 54.29
C GLY A 442 41.09 -22.57 55.16
N GLY A 443 40.08 -23.42 54.97
CA GLY A 443 39.98 -24.73 55.62
C GLY A 443 38.75 -24.83 56.50
N ALA A 444 38.87 -24.81 57.83
CA ALA A 444 37.71 -24.91 58.72
C ALA A 444 37.75 -23.86 59.84
N GLY A 445 36.78 -22.96 59.87
CA GLY A 445 36.67 -21.78 60.72
C GLY A 445 36.25 -20.58 59.87
N ASP A 446 36.08 -19.41 60.49
CA ASP A 446 35.70 -18.19 59.74
C ASP A 446 36.97 -17.47 59.27
N ASP A 447 37.33 -17.65 58.00
CA ASP A 447 38.59 -17.25 57.40
C ASP A 447 38.49 -15.93 56.63
N THR A 448 39.62 -15.23 56.49
CA THR A 448 39.73 -14.06 55.61
C THR A 448 40.85 -14.27 54.60
N LEU A 449 40.49 -14.43 53.33
CA LEU A 449 41.41 -14.69 52.24
C LEU A 449 41.54 -13.42 51.41
N THR A 450 42.70 -12.78 51.45
CA THR A 450 42.99 -11.58 50.67
C THR A 450 43.81 -11.95 49.44
N ILE A 451 43.22 -11.74 48.27
CA ILE A 451 43.82 -12.09 46.98
C ILE A 451 44.20 -10.86 46.15
N TRP A 452 45.16 -11.08 45.26
CA TRP A 452 45.57 -10.19 44.18
C TRP A 452 45.10 -10.77 42.83
N GLY A 453 45.11 -9.95 41.78
CA GLY A 453 44.52 -10.33 40.49
C GLY A 453 45.26 -11.50 39.82
N GLY A 454 44.56 -12.62 39.61
CA GLY A 454 45.09 -13.85 38.99
C GLY A 454 45.10 -15.07 39.93
N ASP A 455 44.87 -14.86 41.23
CA ASP A 455 44.87 -15.89 42.28
C ASP A 455 43.59 -16.74 42.28
N GLY A 456 43.58 -17.82 43.07
CA GLY A 456 42.39 -18.55 43.46
C GLY A 456 42.27 -18.71 44.97
N ALA A 457 41.03 -18.81 45.46
CA ALA A 457 40.72 -18.90 46.88
C ALA A 457 39.57 -19.88 47.15
N ASP A 458 39.72 -20.72 48.17
CA ASP A 458 38.69 -21.60 48.71
C ASP A 458 38.55 -21.31 50.21
N GLY A 459 37.43 -20.77 50.68
CA GLY A 459 37.18 -20.42 52.09
C GLY A 459 37.13 -21.66 52.97
N GLY A 460 36.33 -22.65 52.58
CA GLY A 460 36.29 -23.95 53.23
C GLY A 460 35.02 -24.17 54.05
N ALA A 461 35.07 -24.19 55.37
CA ALA A 461 33.90 -24.43 56.22
C ALA A 461 33.85 -23.43 57.37
N GLY A 462 32.85 -22.56 57.39
CA GLY A 462 32.73 -21.41 58.28
C GLY A 462 32.12 -20.25 57.51
N ASP A 463 31.92 -19.10 58.15
CA ASP A 463 31.44 -17.89 57.48
C ASP A 463 32.65 -17.09 56.98
N ASP A 464 33.03 -17.26 55.72
CA ASP A 464 34.31 -16.80 55.18
C ASP A 464 34.20 -15.45 54.43
N VAL A 465 35.31 -14.69 54.39
CA VAL A 465 35.42 -13.44 53.62
C VAL A 465 36.59 -13.51 52.65
N ILE A 466 36.29 -13.46 51.35
CA ILE A 466 37.31 -13.39 50.29
C ILE A 466 37.39 -11.93 49.80
N GLN A 467 38.50 -11.27 50.08
CA GLN A 467 38.76 -9.88 49.72
C GLN A 467 39.63 -9.78 48.48
N VAL A 468 39.14 -9.08 47.46
CA VAL A 468 39.90 -8.81 46.22
C VAL A 468 40.49 -7.39 46.29
N THR A 469 41.82 -7.29 46.38
CA THR A 469 42.49 -5.99 46.62
C THR A 469 43.06 -5.34 45.36
N ARG A 470 43.26 -6.11 44.28
CA ARG A 470 43.74 -5.58 43.00
C ARG A 470 43.24 -6.41 41.83
N LEU A 471 42.90 -5.74 40.73
CA LEU A 471 42.53 -6.35 39.45
C LEU A 471 43.65 -6.12 38.44
N THR A 472 44.13 -7.18 37.81
CA THR A 472 45.27 -7.16 36.87
C THR A 472 44.85 -7.47 35.43
N GLY A 473 43.55 -7.68 35.17
CA GLY A 473 43.05 -8.18 33.88
C GLY A 473 43.44 -9.64 33.61
N GLU A 474 44.07 -10.31 34.57
CA GLU A 474 44.31 -11.75 34.57
C GLU A 474 43.09 -12.47 35.14
N GLY A 475 42.56 -13.46 34.43
CA GLY A 475 41.41 -14.23 34.91
C GLY A 475 41.70 -14.85 36.28
N VAL A 476 40.80 -14.63 37.23
CA VAL A 476 40.83 -15.19 38.58
C VAL A 476 40.58 -16.70 38.49
N ILE A 477 41.34 -17.50 39.24
CA ILE A 477 41.20 -18.96 39.25
C ILE A 477 40.15 -19.30 40.31
N GLY A 478 39.05 -19.97 39.91
CA GLY A 478 37.96 -20.49 40.76
C GLY A 478 37.92 -20.07 42.24
N LEU A 479 36.94 -19.25 42.60
CA LEU A 479 36.70 -18.80 43.98
C LEU A 479 35.52 -19.58 44.58
N THR A 480 35.71 -20.18 45.75
CA THR A 480 34.65 -20.91 46.47
C THR A 480 34.62 -20.41 47.91
N GLY A 481 33.45 -20.02 48.42
CA GLY A 481 33.29 -19.69 49.84
C GLY A 481 33.31 -20.96 50.69
N GLY A 482 32.60 -21.98 50.22
CA GLY A 482 32.56 -23.30 50.87
C GLY A 482 31.26 -23.50 51.62
N ALA A 483 31.33 -23.92 52.89
CA ALA A 483 30.15 -24.22 53.71
C ALA A 483 29.98 -23.21 54.84
N GLY A 484 29.04 -22.28 54.69
CA GLY A 484 28.66 -21.28 55.69
C GLY A 484 27.90 -20.15 55.01
N PHE A 485 27.93 -18.95 55.58
CA PHE A 485 27.54 -17.72 54.88
C PHE A 485 28.79 -16.96 54.46
N ASP A 486 29.06 -16.92 53.16
CA ASP A 486 30.33 -16.42 52.64
C ASP A 486 30.15 -15.09 51.89
N ILE A 487 31.11 -14.18 52.07
CA ILE A 487 31.13 -12.85 51.44
C ILE A 487 32.33 -12.74 50.50
N MET A 488 32.07 -12.40 49.24
CA MET A 488 33.09 -11.86 48.35
C MET A 488 33.04 -10.33 48.35
N ASP A 489 34.16 -9.70 48.69
CA ASP A 489 34.28 -8.24 48.76
C ASP A 489 35.38 -7.73 47.83
N ALA A 490 34.97 -7.15 46.70
CA ALA A 490 35.82 -6.50 45.71
C ALA A 490 35.83 -4.96 45.82
N THR A 491 35.17 -4.39 46.85
CA THR A 491 34.99 -2.93 46.98
C THR A 491 36.30 -2.15 47.13
N LEU A 492 37.38 -2.81 47.56
CA LEU A 492 38.70 -2.22 47.77
C LEU A 492 39.67 -2.42 46.58
N ALA A 493 39.20 -3.04 45.50
CA ALA A 493 40.00 -3.33 44.32
C ALA A 493 40.53 -2.04 43.65
N ASN A 494 41.86 -1.92 43.48
CA ASN A 494 42.49 -0.76 42.83
C ASN A 494 43.42 -1.19 41.67
N GLY A 495 43.00 -1.08 40.41
CA GLY A 495 43.79 -1.47 39.22
C GLY A 495 43.04 -1.11 37.92
N GLY A 496 43.69 -1.10 36.75
CA GLY A 496 43.09 -0.68 35.47
C GLY A 496 41.89 -1.53 35.00
N PRO A 497 41.29 -1.24 33.82
CA PRO A 497 40.06 -1.89 33.35
C PRO A 497 40.30 -3.40 33.18
N GLY A 498 39.90 -4.18 34.18
CA GLY A 498 40.02 -5.62 34.21
C GLY A 498 38.65 -6.20 34.52
N TRP A 499 38.22 -7.18 33.73
CA TRP A 499 37.03 -7.96 33.99
C TRP A 499 37.28 -8.84 35.21
N ILE A 500 36.49 -8.70 36.26
CA ILE A 500 36.42 -9.73 37.30
C ILE A 500 35.63 -10.88 36.70
N PHE A 501 36.25 -12.03 36.42
CA PHE A 501 35.49 -13.27 36.18
C PHE A 501 35.51 -14.09 37.44
N VAL A 502 34.36 -14.22 38.08
CA VAL A 502 34.21 -15.17 39.17
C VAL A 502 33.20 -16.25 38.79
N ASN A 503 33.61 -17.51 38.94
CA ASN A 503 32.70 -18.64 38.87
C ASN A 503 32.56 -19.17 40.29
N PHE A 504 31.46 -18.81 40.95
CA PHE A 504 31.17 -19.28 42.29
C PHE A 504 30.51 -20.65 42.24
N THR A 505 30.90 -21.50 43.18
CA THR A 505 30.17 -22.73 43.48
C THR A 505 29.40 -22.67 44.81
N SER A 506 29.76 -21.74 45.72
CA SER A 506 29.02 -21.43 46.95
C SER A 506 29.47 -20.08 47.57
N VAL A 507 28.77 -18.98 47.27
CA VAL A 507 28.92 -17.66 47.92
C VAL A 507 27.54 -17.02 48.02
N GLU A 508 27.21 -16.36 49.13
CA GLU A 508 25.89 -15.78 49.39
C GLU A 508 25.83 -14.26 49.13
N GLU A 509 26.92 -13.53 49.35
CA GLU A 509 26.98 -12.08 49.13
C GLU A 509 28.18 -11.69 48.26
N TYR A 510 27.93 -10.94 47.19
CA TYR A 510 28.96 -10.31 46.38
C TYR A 510 28.85 -8.79 46.46
N ARG A 511 29.97 -8.14 46.80
CA ARG A 511 30.13 -6.68 46.76
C ARG A 511 31.16 -6.32 45.72
N GLY A 512 30.67 -5.73 44.65
CA GLY A 512 31.41 -5.38 43.45
C GLY A 512 32.26 -4.13 43.58
N SER A 513 32.99 -3.88 42.50
CA SER A 513 34.01 -2.85 42.41
C SER A 513 33.47 -1.55 41.80
N ALA A 514 34.35 -0.66 41.36
CA ALA A 514 33.98 0.52 40.56
C ALA A 514 34.30 0.31 39.07
N PHE A 515 34.56 -0.94 38.67
CA PHE A 515 34.86 -1.39 37.32
C PHE A 515 33.89 -2.50 36.92
N ASN A 516 33.82 -2.81 35.62
CA ASN A 516 32.97 -3.86 35.09
C ASN A 516 33.25 -5.22 35.74
N ASP A 517 32.25 -5.72 36.47
CA ASP A 517 32.27 -7.00 37.13
C ASP A 517 31.49 -8.04 36.31
N TYR A 518 32.02 -9.26 36.18
CA TYR A 518 31.33 -10.38 35.55
C TYR A 518 31.18 -11.54 36.52
N LEU A 519 29.94 -11.93 36.78
CA LEU A 519 29.62 -13.00 37.71
C LEU A 519 28.55 -13.93 37.14
N ASP A 520 28.85 -15.22 37.15
CA ASP A 520 27.90 -16.28 36.80
C ASP A 520 27.72 -17.22 38.00
N ALA A 521 26.57 -17.08 38.67
CA ALA A 521 26.16 -17.88 39.81
C ALA A 521 25.04 -18.88 39.45
N SER A 522 24.86 -19.19 38.16
CA SER A 522 23.76 -20.05 37.69
C SER A 522 23.77 -21.47 38.27
N ASN A 523 24.88 -21.90 38.86
CA ASN A 523 25.03 -23.21 39.48
C ASN A 523 24.75 -23.21 40.99
N VAL A 524 24.47 -22.05 41.61
CA VAL A 524 24.15 -21.95 43.04
C VAL A 524 22.70 -22.35 43.25
N THR A 525 22.48 -23.42 44.03
CA THR A 525 21.14 -24.01 44.21
C THR A 525 20.59 -23.98 45.64
N ASN A 526 21.36 -23.51 46.62
CA ASN A 526 21.07 -23.76 48.03
C ASN A 526 20.78 -22.49 48.86
N SER A 527 21.08 -21.31 48.34
CA SER A 527 20.93 -20.00 49.00
C SER A 527 20.47 -18.95 47.99
N GLY A 528 19.77 -17.93 48.49
CA GLY A 528 19.46 -16.73 47.71
C GLY A 528 20.64 -15.77 47.79
N LEU A 529 20.99 -15.18 46.65
CA LEU A 529 22.17 -14.36 46.46
C LEU A 529 21.85 -12.88 46.71
N LEU A 530 22.79 -12.18 47.35
CA LEU A 530 22.80 -10.72 47.42
C LEU A 530 23.96 -10.20 46.58
N PHE A 531 23.64 -9.56 45.46
CA PHE A 531 24.61 -8.96 44.54
C PHE A 531 24.51 -7.44 44.56
N ALA A 532 25.66 -6.76 44.63
CA ALA A 532 25.78 -5.33 44.40
C ALA A 532 26.99 -5.07 43.50
N GLY A 533 26.79 -4.67 42.24
CA GLY A 533 27.86 -4.47 41.25
C GLY A 533 28.72 -3.22 41.52
N GLY A 534 28.09 -2.12 41.93
CA GLY A 534 28.78 -0.90 42.34
C GLY A 534 28.87 0.12 41.22
N GLY A 535 29.96 0.14 40.47
CA GLY A 535 30.06 0.97 39.27
C GLY A 535 30.84 0.27 38.18
N GLY A 536 30.67 0.68 36.93
CA GLY A 536 31.10 -0.12 35.77
C GLY A 536 29.88 -0.78 35.10
N ASN A 537 30.11 -1.36 33.92
CA ASN A 537 29.07 -2.11 33.21
C ASN A 537 29.14 -3.57 33.65
N ASP A 538 28.28 -3.95 34.58
CA ASP A 538 28.34 -5.23 35.26
C ASP A 538 27.51 -6.29 34.54
N THR A 539 27.88 -7.56 34.66
CA THR A 539 27.11 -8.69 34.10
C THR A 539 26.95 -9.76 35.16
N PHE A 540 25.72 -10.04 35.55
CA PHE A 540 25.39 -10.99 36.60
C PHE A 540 24.34 -12.00 36.15
N LYS A 541 24.53 -13.27 36.56
CA LYS A 541 23.52 -14.33 36.46
C LYS A 541 23.27 -15.00 37.80
N GLY A 542 22.03 -14.95 38.28
CA GLY A 542 21.58 -15.50 39.54
C GLY A 542 21.38 -17.00 39.54
N GLY A 543 21.03 -17.51 40.72
CA GLY A 543 20.94 -18.93 41.02
C GLY A 543 19.52 -19.48 40.82
N THR A 544 19.16 -20.48 41.62
CA THR A 544 17.81 -21.09 41.56
C THR A 544 16.87 -20.65 42.67
N GLN A 545 17.28 -19.73 43.53
CA GLN A 545 16.50 -19.21 44.65
C GLN A 545 16.23 -17.72 44.50
N ASN A 546 15.48 -17.15 45.44
CA ASN A 546 15.13 -15.73 45.41
C ASN A 546 16.36 -14.86 45.67
N ASP A 547 16.77 -14.14 44.65
CA ASP A 547 17.97 -13.31 44.64
C ASP A 547 17.63 -11.81 44.73
N ILE A 548 18.56 -11.03 45.28
CA ILE A 548 18.48 -9.56 45.33
C ILE A 548 19.69 -9.00 44.60
N LEU A 549 19.45 -8.38 43.46
CA LEU A 549 20.48 -7.92 42.54
C LEU A 549 20.45 -6.40 42.45
N THR A 550 21.60 -5.77 42.64
CA THR A 550 21.79 -4.33 42.40
C THR A 550 22.95 -4.13 41.43
N GLY A 551 22.74 -3.43 40.32
CA GLY A 551 23.78 -3.12 39.33
C GLY A 551 24.68 -1.99 39.83
N GLY A 552 24.28 -0.75 39.63
CA GLY A 552 24.88 0.43 40.22
C GLY A 552 24.94 1.58 39.22
N ILE A 553 26.14 2.00 38.84
CA ILE A 553 26.37 3.01 37.80
C ILE A 553 27.05 2.33 36.62
N GLY A 554 26.46 2.38 35.43
CA GLY A 554 26.98 1.80 34.19
C GLY A 554 25.89 0.98 33.50
N ASP A 555 26.14 0.55 32.26
CA ASP A 555 25.16 -0.26 31.51
C ASP A 555 25.26 -1.73 31.94
N ASP A 556 24.38 -2.15 32.85
CA ASP A 556 24.42 -3.44 33.52
C ASP A 556 23.57 -4.52 32.82
N SER A 557 23.93 -5.79 32.98
CA SER A 557 23.21 -6.96 32.46
C SER A 557 22.94 -7.96 33.57
N LEU A 558 21.73 -7.94 34.13
CA LEU A 558 21.33 -8.71 35.32
C LEU A 558 20.26 -9.76 34.99
N GLU A 559 20.57 -11.03 35.22
CA GLU A 559 19.63 -12.17 35.08
C GLU A 559 19.35 -12.78 36.47
N GLY A 560 18.09 -12.90 36.90
CA GLY A 560 17.68 -13.43 38.21
C GLY A 560 17.78 -14.95 38.31
N GLY A 561 17.37 -15.68 37.27
CA GLY A 561 17.50 -17.13 37.20
C GLY A 561 16.18 -17.83 37.48
N ASN A 562 16.11 -18.73 38.47
CA ASN A 562 14.82 -19.20 38.97
C ASN A 562 14.62 -18.61 40.37
N GLY A 563 13.40 -18.25 40.74
CA GLY A 563 13.14 -17.65 42.04
C GLY A 563 12.09 -16.57 41.94
N ASN A 564 11.81 -15.90 43.04
CA ASN A 564 11.13 -14.62 43.00
C ASN A 564 12.19 -13.56 43.30
N ASP A 565 12.75 -12.98 42.25
CA ASP A 565 13.95 -12.17 42.30
C ASP A 565 13.61 -10.68 42.37
N SER A 566 14.52 -9.90 42.95
CA SER A 566 14.40 -8.44 43.05
C SER A 566 15.61 -7.80 42.42
N ILE A 567 15.44 -7.21 41.24
CA ILE A 567 16.52 -6.62 40.43
C ILE A 567 16.34 -5.10 40.40
N LEU A 568 17.39 -4.38 40.80
CA LEU A 568 17.51 -2.92 40.71
C LEU A 568 18.81 -2.58 39.95
N ALA A 569 18.74 -2.20 38.68
CA ALA A 569 19.96 -2.01 37.89
C ALA A 569 20.68 -0.71 38.24
N GLY A 570 20.09 0.47 38.07
CA GLY A 570 20.62 1.74 38.58
C GLY A 570 20.69 2.82 37.51
N ASP A 571 21.81 3.53 37.42
CA ASP A 571 22.04 4.54 36.38
C ASP A 571 22.77 3.87 35.19
N GLY A 572 22.22 3.89 33.98
CA GLY A 572 22.78 3.20 32.82
C GLY A 572 21.68 2.73 31.88
N ASN A 573 22.04 2.22 30.69
CA ASN A 573 21.10 1.52 29.82
C ASN A 573 21.18 0.02 30.11
N ASP A 574 20.32 -0.46 30.99
CA ASP A 574 20.45 -1.78 31.61
C ASP A 574 19.64 -2.87 30.90
N LEU A 575 20.07 -4.12 31.04
CA LEU A 575 19.34 -5.32 30.62
C LEU A 575 18.96 -6.15 31.85
N LEU A 576 17.67 -6.25 32.15
CA LEU A 576 17.15 -6.99 33.30
C LEU A 576 16.29 -8.17 32.83
N VAL A 577 16.61 -9.38 33.25
CA VAL A 577 15.80 -10.57 32.98
C VAL A 577 15.50 -11.26 34.30
N GLY A 578 14.23 -11.28 34.74
CA GLY A 578 13.84 -11.95 35.98
C GLY A 578 14.12 -13.46 35.91
N GLY A 579 13.67 -14.09 34.83
CA GLY A 579 13.74 -15.53 34.67
C GLY A 579 12.50 -16.20 35.26
N VAL A 580 12.60 -17.45 35.69
CA VAL A 580 11.41 -18.19 36.12
C VAL A 580 10.98 -17.78 37.51
N GLY A 581 9.83 -17.11 37.60
CA GLY A 581 9.06 -17.03 38.83
C GLY A 581 8.17 -15.81 38.92
N THR A 582 8.35 -14.97 39.93
CA THR A 582 7.57 -13.74 40.10
C THR A 582 8.53 -12.66 40.57
N ASP A 583 9.01 -11.89 39.60
CA ASP A 583 10.16 -11.04 39.79
C ASP A 583 9.77 -9.56 39.87
N THR A 584 10.60 -8.77 40.54
CA THR A 584 10.47 -7.30 40.57
C THR A 584 11.67 -6.72 39.86
N LEU A 585 11.44 -6.00 38.77
CA LEU A 585 12.49 -5.43 37.92
C LEU A 585 12.39 -3.90 37.94
N SER A 586 13.50 -3.23 38.20
CA SER A 586 13.63 -1.76 38.17
C SER A 586 14.96 -1.42 37.53
N GLY A 587 14.95 -0.78 36.37
CA GLY A 587 16.13 -0.36 35.60
C GLY A 587 16.73 0.85 36.27
N GLY A 588 16.17 2.03 36.06
CA GLY A 588 16.45 3.20 36.90
C GLY A 588 16.54 4.46 36.07
N ALA A 589 17.74 4.92 35.74
CA ALA A 589 17.94 6.09 34.88
C ALA A 589 18.76 5.70 33.65
N GLY A 590 18.18 5.84 32.46
CA GLY A 590 18.72 5.41 31.18
C GLY A 590 17.64 4.67 30.38
N ASP A 591 17.97 4.25 29.16
CA ASP A 591 17.06 3.49 28.30
C ASP A 591 17.25 1.99 28.56
N ASP A 592 16.38 1.42 29.40
CA ASP A 592 16.50 0.06 29.94
C ASP A 592 15.73 -0.99 29.10
N THR A 593 16.11 -2.25 29.23
CA THR A 593 15.43 -3.40 28.62
C THR A 593 15.06 -4.46 29.65
N TYR A 594 13.78 -4.83 29.69
CA TYR A 594 13.22 -5.79 30.63
C TYR A 594 12.76 -7.08 29.94
N GLY A 595 13.21 -8.24 30.40
CA GLY A 595 12.71 -9.56 29.99
C GLY A 595 11.64 -10.06 30.96
N VAL A 596 10.42 -10.25 30.47
CA VAL A 596 9.27 -10.73 31.25
C VAL A 596 8.76 -12.06 30.69
N ASP A 597 8.63 -13.08 31.53
CA ASP A 597 8.15 -14.41 31.12
C ASP A 597 6.96 -14.92 31.96
N SER A 598 6.63 -14.23 33.05
CA SER A 598 5.59 -14.62 34.00
C SER A 598 4.61 -13.49 34.28
N ALA A 599 3.33 -13.83 34.40
CA ALA A 599 2.29 -12.84 34.72
C ALA A 599 2.41 -12.29 36.16
N GLY A 600 3.29 -12.88 36.97
CA GLY A 600 3.66 -12.38 38.28
C GLY A 600 4.68 -11.23 38.23
N ASP A 601 5.42 -11.08 37.14
CA ASP A 601 6.54 -10.13 37.06
C ASP A 601 6.05 -8.69 37.07
N VAL A 602 6.75 -7.85 37.83
CA VAL A 602 6.44 -6.43 38.02
C VAL A 602 7.62 -5.59 37.57
N VAL A 603 7.45 -4.87 36.47
CA VAL A 603 8.40 -3.84 36.02
C VAL A 603 7.99 -2.49 36.64
N THR A 604 8.93 -1.83 37.32
CA THR A 604 8.72 -0.54 37.97
C THR A 604 9.65 0.50 37.36
N GLU A 605 9.07 1.58 36.84
CA GLU A 605 9.82 2.63 36.15
C GLU A 605 9.60 4.01 36.79
N ALA A 606 10.68 4.78 36.90
CA ALA A 606 10.64 6.12 37.49
C ALA A 606 10.17 7.16 36.47
N ALA A 607 9.62 8.29 36.96
CA ALA A 607 9.32 9.40 36.07
C ALA A 607 10.64 10.02 35.57
N ALA A 608 10.88 9.95 34.25
CA ALA A 608 12.13 10.34 33.58
C ALA A 608 13.31 9.37 33.78
N GLY A 609 13.05 8.05 33.81
CA GLY A 609 14.05 6.98 33.73
C GLY A 609 14.74 6.96 32.37
N GLY A 610 13.99 6.75 31.29
CA GLY A 610 14.50 6.90 29.92
C GLY A 610 13.39 6.57 28.92
N ILE A 611 13.75 5.91 27.82
CA ILE A 611 12.81 5.25 26.90
C ILE A 611 13.02 3.75 26.99
N ASP A 612 12.14 3.09 27.71
CA ASP A 612 12.36 1.72 28.17
C ASP A 612 11.63 0.68 27.31
N ASN A 613 12.22 -0.51 27.22
CA ASN A 613 11.77 -1.60 26.36
C ASN A 613 11.44 -2.88 27.13
N VAL A 614 10.17 -3.28 27.13
CA VAL A 614 9.73 -4.55 27.70
C VAL A 614 9.68 -5.62 26.60
N MET A 615 10.51 -6.65 26.71
CA MET A 615 10.45 -7.87 25.92
C MET A 615 9.65 -8.94 26.66
N SER A 616 8.42 -9.20 26.22
CA SER A 616 7.50 -10.11 26.92
C SER A 616 7.28 -11.42 26.17
N GLN A 617 7.43 -12.56 26.85
CA GLN A 617 7.06 -13.89 26.34
C GLN A 617 5.59 -14.25 26.57
N ILE A 618 4.83 -13.37 27.23
CA ILE A 618 3.41 -13.51 27.56
C ILE A 618 2.61 -12.31 27.06
N SER A 619 1.29 -12.36 27.22
CA SER A 619 0.47 -11.15 27.06
C SER A 619 0.78 -10.16 28.19
N TYR A 620 0.99 -8.89 27.86
CA TYR A 620 1.51 -7.90 28.80
C TYR A 620 0.85 -6.53 28.66
N THR A 621 0.71 -5.84 29.80
CA THR A 621 0.23 -4.45 29.87
C THR A 621 1.33 -3.60 30.47
N LEU A 622 1.76 -2.56 29.74
CA LEU A 622 2.79 -1.66 30.22
C LEU A 622 2.33 -0.93 31.49
N GLY A 623 3.19 -0.94 32.51
CA GLY A 623 3.06 -0.09 33.69
C GLY A 623 3.23 1.40 33.35
N ALA A 624 3.09 2.28 34.34
CA ALA A 624 3.32 3.71 34.14
C ALA A 624 4.78 4.00 33.77
N ASN A 625 5.01 5.03 32.93
CA ASN A 625 6.34 5.48 32.48
C ASN A 625 7.11 4.49 31.59
N LEU A 626 6.47 3.43 31.08
CA LEU A 626 7.09 2.53 30.11
C LEU A 626 6.60 2.86 28.71
N GLU A 627 7.49 2.92 27.72
CA GLU A 627 7.18 3.38 26.36
C GLU A 627 7.07 2.24 25.35
N LYS A 628 7.96 1.23 25.40
CA LYS A 628 8.04 0.21 24.35
C LYS A 628 7.70 -1.20 24.86
N LEU A 629 6.93 -1.93 24.08
CA LEU A 629 6.60 -3.34 24.31
C LEU A 629 6.89 -4.15 23.04
N VAL A 630 7.65 -5.23 23.18
CA VAL A 630 7.91 -6.21 22.11
C VAL A 630 7.44 -7.57 22.59
N LEU A 631 6.48 -8.15 21.86
CA LEU A 631 5.93 -9.47 22.17
C LEU A 631 6.75 -10.55 21.47
N ALA A 632 7.23 -11.52 22.24
CA ALA A 632 7.79 -12.78 21.77
C ALA A 632 6.72 -13.90 21.83
N GLY A 633 7.08 -15.09 21.37
CA GLY A 633 6.17 -16.24 21.35
C GLY A 633 5.15 -16.17 20.21
N VAL A 634 3.95 -16.70 20.44
CA VAL A 634 2.87 -16.75 19.44
C VAL A 634 1.53 -16.38 20.06
N GLY A 635 0.82 -15.41 19.48
CA GLY A 635 -0.55 -15.04 19.86
C GLY A 635 -0.68 -14.32 21.21
N ASN A 636 0.38 -13.66 21.69
CA ASN A 636 0.33 -12.83 22.88
C ASN A 636 -0.29 -11.46 22.58
N ASN A 637 -0.97 -10.85 23.56
CA ASN A 637 -1.58 -9.52 23.41
C ASN A 637 -0.75 -8.44 24.09
N GLY A 638 -0.79 -7.23 23.56
CA GLY A 638 -0.07 -6.07 24.09
C GLY A 638 -1.02 -4.94 24.42
N THR A 639 -0.86 -4.36 25.60
CA THR A 639 -1.60 -3.16 26.01
C THR A 639 -0.63 -2.09 26.50
N GLY A 640 -0.78 -0.87 25.99
CA GLY A 640 0.00 0.30 26.38
C GLY A 640 -0.49 0.93 27.69
N ASN A 641 -0.21 2.22 27.85
CA ASN A 641 -0.60 3.05 28.98
C ASN A 641 -1.13 4.42 28.48
N ALA A 642 -0.85 5.52 29.18
CA ALA A 642 -1.34 6.85 28.79
C ALA A 642 -0.30 7.69 28.00
N LEU A 643 0.84 7.08 27.66
CA LEU A 643 1.95 7.70 26.94
C LEU A 643 1.89 7.33 25.46
N ASN A 644 2.78 7.90 24.66
CA ASN A 644 2.96 7.50 23.26
C ASN A 644 3.78 6.21 23.23
N ASN A 645 3.09 5.07 23.20
CA ASN A 645 3.68 3.75 23.25
C ASN A 645 4.08 3.23 21.86
N GLN A 646 5.13 2.40 21.82
CA GLN A 646 5.49 1.60 20.66
C GLN A 646 5.30 0.12 21.00
N ILE A 647 4.31 -0.52 20.38
CA ILE A 647 3.97 -1.93 20.65
C ILE A 647 4.22 -2.75 19.38
N THR A 648 5.09 -3.75 19.48
CA THR A 648 5.40 -4.69 18.40
C THR A 648 4.89 -6.08 18.76
N GLY A 649 4.00 -6.62 17.93
CA GLY A 649 3.44 -7.95 17.99
C GLY A 649 4.40 -9.04 17.53
N ASN A 650 3.88 -10.27 17.51
CA ASN A 650 4.61 -11.47 17.13
C ASN A 650 4.02 -12.07 15.83
N THR A 651 4.25 -13.36 15.58
CA THR A 651 3.79 -14.01 14.33
C THR A 651 2.43 -14.69 14.44
N GLY A 652 1.73 -14.55 15.56
CA GLY A 652 0.36 -15.04 15.73
C GLY A 652 -0.60 -13.89 15.98
N ALA A 653 -1.91 -14.12 15.83
CA ALA A 653 -2.95 -13.11 16.05
C ALA A 653 -2.82 -12.41 17.41
N ASN A 654 -2.56 -11.10 17.41
CA ASN A 654 -2.39 -10.25 18.57
C ASN A 654 -3.57 -9.27 18.68
N LEU A 655 -4.00 -9.02 19.91
CA LEU A 655 -4.76 -7.82 20.25
C LEU A 655 -3.76 -6.78 20.78
N ILE A 656 -3.62 -5.67 20.05
CA ILE A 656 -2.68 -4.59 20.33
C ILE A 656 -3.47 -3.31 20.56
N ASP A 657 -3.39 -2.77 21.77
CA ASP A 657 -4.13 -1.56 22.16
C ASP A 657 -3.19 -0.61 22.89
N GLY A 658 -2.87 0.53 22.27
CA GLY A 658 -2.00 1.55 22.88
C GLY A 658 -2.67 2.26 24.06
N LEU A 659 -4.00 2.22 24.14
CA LEU A 659 -4.83 3.10 24.95
C LEU A 659 -4.62 4.58 24.56
N ALA A 660 -4.64 5.48 25.54
CA ALA A 660 -4.52 6.90 25.27
C ALA A 660 -3.07 7.26 24.96
N GLY A 661 -2.82 7.90 23.83
CA GLY A 661 -1.46 8.22 23.41
C GLY A 661 -1.47 8.54 21.93
N ALA A 662 -0.36 8.94 21.33
CA ALA A 662 -0.21 8.81 19.89
C ALA A 662 0.75 7.65 19.65
N ASP A 663 0.17 6.46 19.47
CA ASP A 663 0.89 5.20 19.59
C ASP A 663 1.37 4.66 18.26
N THR A 664 2.41 3.82 18.27
CA THR A 664 2.87 3.07 17.11
C THR A 664 2.62 1.59 17.35
N LEU A 665 1.68 1.01 16.61
CA LEU A 665 1.22 -0.36 16.76
C LEU A 665 1.69 -1.18 15.54
N VAL A 666 2.46 -2.23 15.76
CA VAL A 666 3.02 -3.09 14.70
C VAL A 666 2.53 -4.52 14.95
N GLY A 667 1.72 -5.11 14.07
CA GLY A 667 1.19 -6.46 14.24
C GLY A 667 2.20 -7.56 14.01
N GLY A 668 2.79 -7.53 12.82
CA GLY A 668 3.68 -8.58 12.36
C GLY A 668 2.95 -9.50 11.39
N ALA A 669 2.81 -10.77 11.74
CA ALA A 669 2.04 -11.73 10.96
C ALA A 669 0.98 -12.37 11.86
N GLY A 670 -0.10 -12.86 11.27
CA GLY A 670 -1.29 -13.24 12.04
C GLY A 670 -2.46 -12.34 11.66
N ASN A 671 -3.62 -12.63 12.24
CA ASN A 671 -4.81 -11.80 12.07
C ASN A 671 -4.91 -10.91 13.30
N ASP A 672 -4.42 -9.69 13.20
CA ASP A 672 -4.21 -8.81 14.34
C ASP A 672 -5.39 -7.84 14.53
N THR A 673 -5.58 -7.38 15.76
CA THR A 673 -6.65 -6.44 16.13
C THR A 673 -6.09 -5.25 16.88
N TYR A 674 -6.31 -4.06 16.32
CA TYR A 674 -5.83 -2.78 16.86
C TYR A 674 -6.92 -2.03 17.61
N GLY A 675 -6.64 -1.60 18.84
CA GLY A 675 -7.39 -0.55 19.51
C GLY A 675 -6.87 0.81 19.07
N VAL A 676 -7.75 1.66 18.51
CA VAL A 676 -7.40 3.03 18.09
C VAL A 676 -8.33 4.01 18.79
N ASP A 677 -7.79 4.81 19.69
CA ASP A 677 -8.55 5.84 20.42
C ASP A 677 -8.00 7.26 20.27
N ASN A 678 -6.87 7.40 19.58
CA ASN A 678 -6.30 8.67 19.21
C ASN A 678 -6.05 8.75 17.70
N ALA A 679 -6.35 9.91 17.11
CA ALA A 679 -6.08 10.15 15.69
C ALA A 679 -4.58 10.19 15.34
N GLY A 680 -3.71 10.24 16.35
CA GLY A 680 -2.26 10.15 16.23
C GLY A 680 -1.72 8.72 16.18
N ASP A 681 -2.55 7.69 16.39
CA ASP A 681 -2.11 6.29 16.37
C ASP A 681 -1.71 5.88 14.95
N VAL A 682 -0.61 5.13 14.85
CA VAL A 682 -0.01 4.67 13.59
C VAL A 682 0.08 3.16 13.61
N ILE A 683 -0.55 2.51 12.65
CA ILE A 683 -0.49 1.06 12.47
C ILE A 683 0.47 0.70 11.34
N THR A 684 1.30 -0.32 11.54
CA THR A 684 2.22 -0.85 10.52
C THR A 684 2.08 -2.35 10.38
N GLU A 685 1.70 -2.81 9.19
CA GLU A 685 1.52 -4.22 8.86
C GLU A 685 2.53 -4.76 7.84
N LEU A 686 2.74 -6.08 7.86
CA LEU A 686 3.51 -6.79 6.84
C LEU A 686 2.62 -7.22 5.67
N ALA A 687 3.15 -7.11 4.45
CA ALA A 687 2.45 -7.57 3.26
C ALA A 687 2.13 -9.09 3.35
N GLY A 688 0.85 -9.44 3.27
CA GLY A 688 0.37 -10.80 3.45
C GLY A 688 0.44 -11.32 4.90
N GLY A 689 0.39 -10.43 5.88
CA GLY A 689 0.42 -10.71 7.33
C GLY A 689 -0.77 -11.51 7.83
N GLY A 690 -1.97 -11.23 7.34
CA GLY A 690 -3.18 -11.97 7.71
C GLY A 690 -4.44 -11.25 7.25
N VAL A 691 -5.51 -11.37 8.04
CA VAL A 691 -6.75 -10.57 7.90
C VAL A 691 -6.89 -9.72 9.15
N ASP A 692 -6.62 -8.44 9.02
CA ASP A 692 -6.41 -7.55 10.17
C ASP A 692 -7.61 -6.63 10.44
N LEU A 693 -7.77 -6.19 11.68
CA LEU A 693 -8.92 -5.40 12.13
C LEU A 693 -8.51 -4.18 12.95
N ILE A 694 -9.03 -3.02 12.59
CA ILE A 694 -9.00 -1.82 13.43
C ILE A 694 -10.33 -1.67 14.16
N ASN A 695 -10.30 -1.63 15.49
CA ASN A 695 -11.41 -1.18 16.32
C ASN A 695 -11.15 0.26 16.77
N SER A 696 -11.83 1.21 16.13
CA SER A 696 -11.57 2.63 16.35
C SER A 696 -12.69 3.32 17.13
N SER A 697 -12.35 4.17 18.09
CA SER A 697 -13.28 5.11 18.74
C SER A 697 -13.16 6.55 18.21
N VAL A 698 -12.29 6.76 17.21
CA VAL A 698 -12.05 8.02 16.50
C VAL A 698 -12.22 7.85 14.99
N THR A 699 -12.17 8.95 14.23
CA THR A 699 -12.11 8.87 12.77
C THR A 699 -10.76 8.28 12.35
N VAL A 700 -10.76 7.30 11.46
CA VAL A 700 -9.56 6.55 11.09
C VAL A 700 -9.49 6.28 9.58
N THR A 701 -8.27 6.17 9.07
CA THR A 701 -7.98 5.64 7.75
C THR A 701 -7.26 4.32 7.93
N ALA A 702 -7.70 3.26 7.25
CA ALA A 702 -7.04 1.97 7.26
C ALA A 702 -5.59 2.13 6.79
N ALA A 703 -4.64 1.67 7.60
CA ALA A 703 -3.24 1.60 7.19
C ALA A 703 -3.08 0.64 6.00
N ALA A 704 -1.92 0.67 5.34
CA ALA A 704 -1.62 -0.30 4.28
C ALA A 704 -1.72 -1.73 4.84
N GLU A 705 -2.16 -2.67 4.00
CA GLU A 705 -2.35 -4.10 4.33
C GLU A 705 -3.46 -4.43 5.35
N VAL A 706 -4.14 -3.44 5.96
CA VAL A 706 -5.28 -3.71 6.85
C VAL A 706 -6.56 -3.98 6.06
N ASP A 707 -7.28 -5.06 6.37
CA ASP A 707 -8.52 -5.47 5.70
C ASP A 707 -9.78 -4.84 6.30
N ASN A 708 -9.90 -4.77 7.63
CA ASN A 708 -11.17 -4.46 8.28
C ASN A 708 -11.08 -3.23 9.20
N VAL A 709 -12.15 -2.44 9.25
CA VAL A 709 -12.32 -1.37 10.23
C VAL A 709 -13.71 -1.47 10.85
N THR A 710 -13.78 -1.41 12.18
CA THR A 710 -15.01 -1.29 12.95
C THR A 710 -14.95 -0.03 13.81
N LEU A 711 -15.90 0.87 13.60
CA LEU A 711 -16.09 2.05 14.42
C LEU A 711 -16.88 1.68 15.68
N THR A 712 -16.46 2.21 16.81
CA THR A 712 -17.04 1.95 18.13
C THR A 712 -17.64 3.22 18.73
N GLY A 713 -18.40 3.08 19.82
CA GLY A 713 -19.10 4.21 20.46
C GLY A 713 -20.32 4.70 19.67
N ASN A 714 -20.73 5.95 19.92
CA ASN A 714 -21.92 6.57 19.31
C ASN A 714 -21.60 7.95 18.70
N GLY A 715 -20.31 8.25 18.45
CA GLY A 715 -19.89 9.52 17.87
C GLY A 715 -20.03 9.51 16.34
N ASN A 716 -20.17 10.68 15.73
CA ASN A 716 -20.12 10.85 14.28
C ASN A 716 -18.65 10.81 13.83
N ILE A 717 -18.10 9.61 13.76
CA ILE A 717 -16.73 9.32 13.32
C ILE A 717 -16.78 8.62 11.96
N ASN A 718 -15.67 8.65 11.21
CA ASN A 718 -15.63 8.17 9.84
C ASN A 718 -14.56 7.09 9.66
N ALA A 719 -14.69 6.27 8.62
CA ALA A 719 -13.67 5.32 8.20
C ALA A 719 -13.37 5.50 6.72
N THR A 720 -12.08 5.51 6.38
CA THR A 720 -11.60 5.45 5.00
C THR A 720 -10.76 4.19 4.83
N GLY A 721 -11.04 3.40 3.81
CA GLY A 721 -10.28 2.21 3.42
C GLY A 721 -8.98 2.56 2.71
N ASN A 722 -8.33 1.53 2.20
CA ASN A 722 -7.08 1.60 1.44
C ASN A 722 -7.32 1.05 0.01
N ALA A 723 -6.34 0.41 -0.61
CA ALA A 723 -6.48 -0.14 -1.97
C ALA A 723 -6.89 -1.63 -1.99
N LEU A 724 -7.02 -2.26 -0.82
CA LEU A 724 -7.53 -3.62 -0.67
C LEU A 724 -9.06 -3.64 -0.71
N GLY A 725 -9.65 -4.83 -0.79
CA GLY A 725 -11.09 -4.99 -0.56
C GLY A 725 -11.40 -4.94 0.92
N ASN A 726 -11.74 -3.76 1.44
CA ASN A 726 -11.96 -3.49 2.84
C ASN A 726 -13.38 -3.84 3.31
N SER A 727 -13.51 -4.25 4.57
CA SER A 727 -14.80 -4.33 5.27
C SER A 727 -14.89 -3.23 6.32
N LEU A 728 -15.64 -2.17 6.02
CA LEU A 728 -15.86 -1.03 6.91
C LEU A 728 -17.23 -1.14 7.60
N THR A 729 -17.23 -1.19 8.93
CA THR A 729 -18.44 -1.19 9.77
C THR A 729 -18.48 0.07 10.62
N GLY A 730 -19.53 0.88 10.46
CA GLY A 730 -19.83 2.05 11.25
C GLY A 730 -20.43 1.73 12.62
N ASN A 731 -20.78 2.79 13.34
CA ASN A 731 -21.33 2.74 14.69
C ASN A 731 -22.79 3.23 14.72
N GLY A 732 -23.25 3.82 15.82
CA GLY A 732 -24.62 4.34 15.92
C GLY A 732 -24.78 5.84 15.59
N GLY A 733 -23.71 6.48 15.11
CA GLY A 733 -23.68 7.88 14.70
C GLY A 733 -23.70 8.01 13.18
N ASN A 734 -23.79 9.24 12.68
CA ASN A 734 -23.75 9.49 11.24
C ASN A 734 -22.31 9.38 10.74
N ASN A 735 -21.98 8.27 10.08
CA ASN A 735 -20.65 7.93 9.60
C ASN A 735 -20.51 8.21 8.10
N VAL A 736 -19.31 8.65 7.71
CA VAL A 736 -18.86 8.61 6.31
C VAL A 736 -17.94 7.41 6.16
N LEU A 737 -18.32 6.48 5.28
CA LEU A 737 -17.55 5.27 4.95
C LEU A 737 -17.11 5.34 3.50
N ASP A 738 -15.80 5.44 3.29
CA ASP A 738 -15.17 5.49 1.96
C ASP A 738 -14.30 4.25 1.78
N GLY A 739 -14.67 3.35 0.87
CA GLY A 739 -13.95 2.09 0.65
C GLY A 739 -12.55 2.27 0.06
N GLY A 740 -12.33 3.36 -0.70
CA GLY A 740 -11.19 3.45 -1.59
C GLY A 740 -11.41 2.66 -2.89
N ALA A 741 -10.33 2.30 -3.59
CA ALA A 741 -10.36 1.72 -4.94
C ALA A 741 -10.67 0.20 -4.98
N GLY A 742 -10.89 -0.41 -3.82
CA GLY A 742 -10.98 -1.84 -3.59
C GLY A 742 -12.23 -2.50 -4.16
N ILE A 743 -12.52 -3.72 -3.70
CA ILE A 743 -13.88 -4.27 -3.77
C ILE A 743 -14.35 -4.34 -2.33
N ASP A 744 -15.12 -3.33 -1.93
CA ASP A 744 -15.33 -3.04 -0.52
C ASP A 744 -16.70 -3.49 -0.04
N THR A 745 -16.81 -3.77 1.26
CA THR A 745 -18.09 -3.96 1.95
C THR A 745 -18.25 -2.86 2.98
N LEU A 746 -19.30 -2.05 2.83
CA LEU A 746 -19.54 -0.87 3.66
C LEU A 746 -20.87 -1.03 4.40
N LYS A 747 -20.85 -0.91 5.72
CA LYS A 747 -22.05 -1.05 6.58
C LYS A 747 -22.06 0.08 7.60
N GLY A 748 -23.03 0.99 7.57
CA GLY A 748 -23.05 2.16 8.45
C GLY A 748 -23.57 1.84 9.85
N GLY A 749 -24.68 1.11 9.92
CA GLY A 749 -25.34 0.85 11.20
C GLY A 749 -26.48 1.83 11.42
N LEU A 750 -26.66 2.34 12.64
CA LEU A 750 -27.71 3.34 12.91
C LEU A 750 -27.15 4.74 12.63
N GLY A 751 -28.00 5.65 12.18
CA GLY A 751 -27.59 7.01 11.86
C GLY A 751 -27.86 7.31 10.39
N ASN A 752 -27.65 8.54 9.97
CA ASN A 752 -27.74 8.90 8.54
C ASN A 752 -26.33 8.83 7.96
N ASP A 753 -26.02 7.74 7.29
CA ASP A 753 -24.68 7.41 6.85
C ASP A 753 -24.44 7.80 5.39
N THR A 754 -23.16 7.99 5.04
CA THR A 754 -22.74 8.32 3.68
C THR A 754 -21.66 7.36 3.20
N TYR A 755 -21.91 6.71 2.06
CA TYR A 755 -21.01 5.75 1.43
C TYR A 755 -20.38 6.35 0.18
N TYR A 756 -19.06 6.23 0.03
CA TYR A 756 -18.40 6.46 -1.25
C TYR A 756 -18.16 5.13 -1.95
N VAL A 757 -18.58 5.08 -3.22
CA VAL A 757 -18.49 3.89 -4.07
C VAL A 757 -17.79 4.27 -5.36
N ASP A 758 -16.63 3.68 -5.61
CA ASP A 758 -15.85 3.90 -6.82
C ASP A 758 -15.68 2.65 -7.69
N ASN A 759 -16.09 1.50 -7.17
CA ASN A 759 -16.07 0.23 -7.88
C ASN A 759 -17.49 -0.34 -7.96
N VAL A 760 -17.87 -0.82 -9.14
CA VAL A 760 -19.20 -1.44 -9.36
C VAL A 760 -19.42 -2.69 -8.52
N ALA A 761 -18.35 -3.31 -8.01
CA ALA A 761 -18.40 -4.47 -7.15
C ALA A 761 -18.50 -4.13 -5.65
N ASP A 762 -18.40 -2.86 -5.26
CA ASP A 762 -18.59 -2.45 -3.86
C ASP A 762 -19.99 -2.78 -3.38
N ASN A 763 -20.07 -3.25 -2.14
CA ASN A 763 -21.30 -3.71 -1.53
C ASN A 763 -21.65 -2.89 -0.29
N VAL A 764 -22.54 -1.92 -0.47
CA VAL A 764 -23.19 -1.23 0.66
C VAL A 764 -24.26 -2.12 1.27
N MET A 765 -24.19 -2.34 2.59
CA MET A 765 -25.08 -3.20 3.37
C MET A 765 -25.85 -2.38 4.41
N GLU A 766 -27.10 -2.08 4.11
CA GLU A 766 -28.01 -1.33 4.98
C GLU A 766 -29.27 -2.12 5.34
N GLN A 767 -29.82 -1.89 6.54
CA GLN A 767 -31.13 -2.41 6.93
C GLN A 767 -32.17 -1.30 7.04
N HIS A 768 -33.44 -1.71 6.95
CA HIS A 768 -34.55 -0.78 7.08
C HIS A 768 -34.61 -0.15 8.48
N LEU A 769 -34.98 1.14 8.52
CA LEU A 769 -35.18 1.92 9.75
C LEU A 769 -33.90 2.22 10.54
N GLU A 770 -32.72 2.09 9.93
CA GLU A 770 -31.45 2.45 10.56
C GLU A 770 -31.06 3.92 10.31
N GLY A 771 -31.61 4.57 9.29
CA GLY A 771 -31.21 5.91 8.91
C GLY A 771 -31.98 6.50 7.74
N THR A 772 -31.46 7.64 7.24
CA THR A 772 -31.66 8.06 5.85
C THR A 772 -30.29 8.18 5.22
N ASP A 773 -29.97 7.22 4.37
CA ASP A 773 -28.60 6.92 3.98
C ASP A 773 -28.32 7.33 2.55
N THR A 774 -27.07 7.74 2.30
CA THR A 774 -26.66 8.32 1.02
C THR A 774 -25.48 7.58 0.42
N ILE A 775 -25.63 7.12 -0.82
CA ILE A 775 -24.53 6.59 -1.62
C ILE A 775 -24.07 7.67 -2.60
N ILE A 776 -22.78 7.96 -2.58
CA ILE A 776 -22.09 8.82 -3.55
C ILE A 776 -21.25 7.93 -4.44
N ALA A 777 -21.65 7.77 -5.71
CA ALA A 777 -21.02 6.84 -6.63
C ALA A 777 -20.27 7.58 -7.76
N SER A 778 -19.07 7.11 -8.10
CA SER A 778 -18.34 7.50 -9.32
C SER A 778 -18.47 6.48 -10.45
N VAL A 779 -19.34 5.48 -10.26
CA VAL A 779 -19.70 4.42 -11.20
C VAL A 779 -21.22 4.29 -11.34
N THR A 780 -21.67 3.58 -12.36
CA THR A 780 -23.08 3.16 -12.47
C THR A 780 -23.42 2.28 -11.27
N TYR A 781 -24.47 2.63 -10.53
CA TYR A 781 -24.79 1.95 -9.27
C TYR A 781 -26.29 1.75 -9.08
N SER A 782 -26.63 0.74 -8.29
CA SER A 782 -28.01 0.36 -8.01
C SER A 782 -28.25 0.18 -6.52
N LEU A 783 -29.35 0.75 -6.02
CA LEU A 783 -29.84 0.57 -4.65
C LEU A 783 -30.60 -0.75 -4.46
N ASN A 784 -30.76 -1.56 -5.51
CA ASN A 784 -31.48 -2.83 -5.42
C ASN A 784 -30.79 -3.78 -4.42
N GLY A 785 -31.59 -4.31 -3.48
CA GLY A 785 -31.11 -5.15 -2.38
C GLY A 785 -30.51 -4.38 -1.21
N ARG A 786 -30.57 -3.05 -1.21
CA ARG A 786 -30.02 -2.16 -0.19
C ARG A 786 -31.13 -1.30 0.38
N ALA A 787 -31.06 -0.96 1.67
CA ALA A 787 -32.07 -0.13 2.31
C ALA A 787 -31.79 1.38 2.22
N ALA A 788 -30.76 1.81 1.51
CA ALA A 788 -30.45 3.23 1.33
C ALA A 788 -31.51 3.98 0.49
N GLU A 789 -31.74 5.25 0.81
CA GLU A 789 -32.73 6.10 0.17
C GLU A 789 -32.13 7.01 -0.92
N ASN A 790 -30.91 7.49 -0.75
CA ASN A 790 -30.32 8.50 -1.65
C ASN A 790 -29.15 7.92 -2.45
N LEU A 791 -29.08 8.23 -3.74
CA LEU A 791 -27.95 7.93 -4.61
C LEU A 791 -27.57 9.16 -5.44
N THR A 792 -26.33 9.61 -5.32
CA THR A 792 -25.76 10.72 -6.09
C THR A 792 -24.61 10.22 -6.96
N LEU A 793 -24.68 10.45 -8.26
CA LEU A 793 -23.60 10.16 -9.21
C LEU A 793 -22.64 11.34 -9.29
N THR A 794 -21.36 11.05 -9.48
CA THR A 794 -20.30 12.06 -9.61
C THR A 794 -19.56 11.93 -10.94
N GLY A 795 -18.79 12.96 -11.31
CA GLY A 795 -18.01 12.98 -12.54
C GLY A 795 -18.77 13.43 -13.80
N ALA A 796 -18.22 13.08 -14.96
CA ALA A 796 -18.74 13.49 -16.28
C ALA A 796 -18.98 12.31 -17.24
N ALA A 797 -18.81 11.09 -16.77
CA ALA A 797 -19.15 9.89 -17.54
C ALA A 797 -20.68 9.70 -17.57
N ALA A 798 -21.19 9.08 -18.64
CA ALA A 798 -22.57 8.64 -18.75
C ALA A 798 -22.83 7.45 -17.82
N LEU A 799 -23.03 7.73 -16.53
CA LEU A 799 -23.32 6.76 -15.48
C LEU A 799 -24.83 6.62 -15.29
N ASN A 800 -25.30 5.51 -14.73
CA ASN A 800 -26.72 5.31 -14.48
C ASN A 800 -26.98 5.05 -12.99
N ALA A 801 -28.16 5.45 -12.52
CA ALA A 801 -28.62 5.20 -11.17
C ALA A 801 -29.91 4.40 -11.22
N THR A 802 -29.97 3.32 -10.44
CA THR A 802 -31.19 2.53 -10.26
C THR A 802 -31.60 2.54 -8.79
N GLY A 803 -32.83 2.91 -8.48
CA GLY A 803 -33.39 2.90 -7.13
C GLY A 803 -33.81 1.50 -6.66
N ASN A 804 -34.61 1.47 -5.60
CA ASN A 804 -35.14 0.26 -4.98
C ASN A 804 -36.66 0.37 -4.82
N SER A 805 -37.23 -0.10 -3.70
CA SER A 805 -38.67 -0.03 -3.43
C SER A 805 -39.05 1.03 -2.40
N LEU A 806 -38.09 1.86 -2.00
CA LEU A 806 -38.25 2.96 -1.06
C LEU A 806 -38.52 4.25 -1.82
N ASN A 807 -38.78 5.34 -1.09
CA ASN A 807 -38.84 6.67 -1.71
C ASN A 807 -37.41 7.17 -1.90
N ASN A 808 -36.89 7.03 -3.12
CA ASN A 808 -35.52 7.34 -3.46
C ASN A 808 -35.31 8.78 -3.94
N ILE A 809 -34.13 9.33 -3.63
CA ILE A 809 -33.62 10.54 -4.27
C ILE A 809 -32.42 10.13 -5.14
N LEU A 810 -32.60 10.22 -6.47
CA LEU A 810 -31.55 9.95 -7.45
C LEU A 810 -31.05 11.26 -8.06
N ILE A 811 -29.75 11.52 -7.94
CA ILE A 811 -29.09 12.70 -8.51
C ILE A 811 -28.03 12.22 -9.50
N GLY A 812 -28.20 12.58 -10.77
CA GLY A 812 -27.26 12.37 -11.86
C GLY A 812 -26.06 13.31 -11.80
N ASN A 813 -25.18 13.14 -12.78
CA ASN A 813 -23.94 13.90 -12.91
C ASN A 813 -23.99 14.85 -14.12
N THR A 814 -22.85 15.12 -14.76
CA THR A 814 -22.84 16.02 -15.95
C THR A 814 -22.91 15.28 -17.29
N GLY A 815 -22.88 13.94 -17.28
CA GLY A 815 -23.08 13.11 -18.47
C GLY A 815 -24.53 12.68 -18.62
N SER A 816 -24.90 12.17 -19.79
CA SER A 816 -26.23 11.58 -20.04
C SER A 816 -26.47 10.35 -19.17
N ASN A 817 -27.37 10.45 -18.21
CA ASN A 817 -27.70 9.42 -17.23
C ASN A 817 -29.05 8.77 -17.53
N ILE A 818 -29.15 7.48 -17.23
CA ILE A 818 -30.43 6.80 -17.04
C ILE A 818 -30.71 6.76 -15.54
N LEU A 819 -31.79 7.40 -15.12
CA LEU A 819 -32.29 7.39 -13.75
C LEU A 819 -33.59 6.58 -13.70
N ASP A 820 -33.52 5.39 -13.11
CA ASP A 820 -34.66 4.49 -12.92
C ASP A 820 -34.89 4.31 -11.42
N ALA A 821 -35.81 5.07 -10.84
CA ALA A 821 -36.04 5.04 -9.39
C ALA A 821 -36.71 3.74 -8.90
N GLY A 822 -37.25 2.91 -9.81
CA GLY A 822 -38.05 1.76 -9.41
C GLY A 822 -39.38 2.20 -8.82
N VAL A 823 -39.91 1.38 -7.89
CA VAL A 823 -41.19 1.64 -7.26
C VAL A 823 -41.00 2.53 -6.04
N GLY A 824 -41.84 3.54 -5.86
CA GLY A 824 -41.66 4.45 -4.74
C GLY A 824 -42.43 5.74 -4.96
N ILE A 825 -42.21 6.73 -4.11
CA ILE A 825 -42.47 8.13 -4.46
C ILE A 825 -41.11 8.79 -4.55
N ASP A 826 -40.63 8.96 -5.77
CA ASP A 826 -39.22 9.22 -6.00
C ASP A 826 -38.94 10.65 -6.49
N THR A 827 -37.71 11.11 -6.30
CA THR A 827 -37.22 12.37 -6.88
C THR A 827 -35.98 12.09 -7.71
N MET A 828 -35.99 12.47 -8.97
CA MET A 828 -34.88 12.26 -9.91
C MET A 828 -34.42 13.59 -10.48
N THR A 829 -33.12 13.85 -10.49
CA THR A 829 -32.49 15.07 -11.04
C THR A 829 -31.31 14.64 -11.91
N GLY A 830 -31.28 14.97 -13.21
CA GLY A 830 -30.27 14.43 -14.14
C GLY A 830 -29.00 15.26 -14.22
N GLY A 831 -29.13 16.57 -14.38
CA GLY A 831 -27.97 17.45 -14.54
C GLY A 831 -27.80 17.94 -15.98
N LEU A 832 -26.57 18.17 -16.44
CA LEU A 832 -26.26 18.81 -17.74
C LEU A 832 -26.28 17.87 -18.96
N GLY A 833 -26.57 16.59 -18.78
CA GLY A 833 -26.59 15.60 -19.86
C GLY A 833 -27.95 15.54 -20.54
N ASP A 834 -28.01 14.84 -21.67
CA ASP A 834 -29.31 14.39 -22.20
C ASP A 834 -29.76 13.17 -21.38
N ASP A 835 -30.63 13.38 -20.39
CA ASP A 835 -30.96 12.39 -19.36
C ASP A 835 -32.27 11.65 -19.65
N THR A 836 -32.36 10.41 -19.18
CA THR A 836 -33.56 9.57 -19.31
C THR A 836 -34.09 9.16 -17.94
N TYR A 837 -35.36 9.48 -17.67
CA TYR A 837 -36.05 9.19 -16.42
C TYR A 837 -37.09 8.09 -16.63
N TYR A 838 -37.07 7.06 -15.79
CA TYR A 838 -38.18 6.10 -15.72
C TYR A 838 -39.11 6.47 -14.57
N VAL A 839 -40.40 6.63 -14.90
CA VAL A 839 -41.45 7.00 -13.96
C VAL A 839 -42.51 5.90 -13.93
N ASP A 840 -42.73 5.33 -12.75
CA ASP A 840 -43.73 4.29 -12.53
C ASP A 840 -44.81 4.66 -11.50
N ASN A 841 -44.62 5.76 -10.78
CA ASN A 841 -45.60 6.32 -9.88
C ASN A 841 -45.99 7.75 -10.29
N VAL A 842 -47.28 8.05 -10.23
CA VAL A 842 -47.82 9.39 -10.54
C VAL A 842 -47.29 10.48 -9.62
N ALA A 843 -46.74 10.12 -8.46
CA ALA A 843 -46.15 11.02 -7.49
C ALA A 843 -44.63 11.23 -7.70
N ASP A 844 -44.00 10.49 -8.63
CA ASP A 844 -42.58 10.68 -8.93
C ASP A 844 -42.32 12.08 -9.48
N ASN A 845 -41.20 12.64 -9.07
CA ASN A 845 -40.83 14.00 -9.40
C ASN A 845 -39.50 14.06 -10.16
N VAL A 846 -39.60 14.23 -11.48
CA VAL A 846 -38.46 14.63 -12.31
C VAL A 846 -38.20 16.12 -12.10
N VAL A 847 -36.98 16.46 -11.71
CA VAL A 847 -36.50 17.82 -11.46
C VAL A 847 -35.43 18.15 -12.49
N GLU A 848 -35.74 19.08 -13.38
CA GLU A 848 -34.82 19.53 -14.42
C GLU A 848 -34.82 21.05 -14.56
N GLN A 849 -33.68 21.63 -14.95
CA GLN A 849 -33.58 23.06 -15.26
C GLN A 849 -33.38 23.33 -16.75
N HIS A 850 -33.74 24.55 -17.15
CA HIS A 850 -33.60 24.94 -18.54
C HIS A 850 -32.13 24.98 -19.00
N GLY A 851 -31.90 24.45 -20.21
CA GLY A 851 -30.59 24.48 -20.86
C GLY A 851 -29.62 23.44 -20.32
N GLN A 852 -30.12 22.42 -19.64
CA GLN A 852 -29.31 21.33 -19.11
C GLN A 852 -29.29 20.08 -19.99
N GLY A 853 -29.94 20.05 -21.15
CA GLY A 853 -29.91 18.85 -21.99
C GLY A 853 -31.15 18.78 -22.86
N THR A 854 -31.32 17.67 -23.57
CA THR A 854 -32.59 17.24 -24.14
C THR A 854 -33.04 15.97 -23.43
N ASP A 855 -33.95 16.13 -22.50
CA ASP A 855 -34.29 15.11 -21.52
C ASP A 855 -35.53 14.33 -21.93
N THR A 856 -35.58 13.07 -21.53
CA THR A 856 -36.66 12.14 -21.86
C THR A 856 -37.24 11.50 -20.61
N VAL A 857 -38.54 11.66 -20.42
CA VAL A 857 -39.30 10.89 -19.44
C VAL A 857 -39.94 9.70 -20.13
N ILE A 858 -39.66 8.49 -19.66
CA ILE A 858 -40.33 7.26 -20.05
C ILE A 858 -41.28 6.88 -18.91
N SER A 859 -42.57 6.91 -19.16
CA SER A 859 -43.58 6.69 -18.12
C SER A 859 -44.43 5.46 -18.36
N SER A 860 -44.71 4.71 -17.30
CA SER A 860 -45.70 3.63 -17.28
C SER A 860 -47.03 4.04 -16.62
N VAL A 861 -47.18 5.33 -16.30
CA VAL A 861 -48.37 5.96 -15.73
C VAL A 861 -48.76 7.20 -16.53
N THR A 862 -49.94 7.75 -16.26
CA THR A 862 -50.30 9.09 -16.77
C THR A 862 -49.35 10.11 -16.16
N TYR A 863 -48.70 10.92 -16.99
CA TYR A 863 -47.67 11.86 -16.53
C TYR A 863 -47.73 13.21 -17.24
N THR A 864 -47.22 14.23 -16.56
CA THR A 864 -47.18 15.60 -17.08
C THR A 864 -45.80 16.21 -16.90
N LEU A 865 -45.32 16.89 -17.95
CA LEU A 865 -44.09 17.67 -17.92
C LEU A 865 -44.30 19.07 -17.33
N ASN A 866 -45.54 19.44 -16.95
CA ASN A 866 -45.84 20.74 -16.38
C ASN A 866 -45.04 20.97 -15.08
N GLY A 867 -44.32 22.09 -15.03
CA GLY A 867 -43.41 22.44 -13.92
C GLY A 867 -42.02 21.81 -14.02
N ARG A 868 -41.71 21.13 -15.12
CA ARG A 868 -40.44 20.43 -15.38
C ARG A 868 -39.82 20.96 -16.66
N ALA A 869 -38.50 20.98 -16.76
CA ALA A 869 -37.82 21.47 -17.95
C ALA A 869 -37.59 20.39 -19.03
N ALA A 870 -37.97 19.13 -18.80
CA ALA A 870 -37.78 18.06 -19.78
C ALA A 870 -38.57 18.28 -21.08
N GLU A 871 -37.99 17.83 -22.20
CA GLU A 871 -38.51 18.03 -23.55
C GLU A 871 -39.35 16.85 -24.05
N ASN A 872 -38.99 15.60 -23.74
CA ASN A 872 -39.66 14.43 -24.31
C ASN A 872 -40.40 13.62 -23.24
N LEU A 873 -41.60 13.12 -23.58
CA LEU A 873 -42.37 12.18 -22.77
C LEU A 873 -42.87 11.02 -23.64
N THR A 874 -42.44 9.81 -23.30
CA THR A 874 -42.88 8.56 -23.95
C THR A 874 -43.68 7.71 -22.98
N LEU A 875 -44.89 7.32 -23.36
CA LEU A 875 -45.71 6.39 -22.60
C LEU A 875 -45.38 4.94 -22.98
N THR A 876 -45.46 4.04 -22.01
CA THR A 876 -45.21 2.60 -22.20
C THR A 876 -46.41 1.77 -21.76
N GLY A 877 -46.40 0.48 -22.10
CA GLY A 877 -47.47 -0.46 -21.76
C GLY A 877 -48.67 -0.40 -22.71
N THR A 878 -49.79 -0.97 -22.28
CA THR A 878 -51.03 -1.09 -23.10
C THR A 878 -52.25 -0.46 -22.45
N ALA A 879 -52.07 0.23 -21.30
CA ALA A 879 -53.13 0.95 -20.63
C ALA A 879 -53.42 2.28 -21.33
N ALA A 880 -54.65 2.77 -21.22
CA ALA A 880 -55.04 4.10 -21.67
C ALA A 880 -54.43 5.17 -20.73
N LEU A 881 -53.19 5.57 -21.01
CA LEU A 881 -52.43 6.57 -20.27
C LEU A 881 -52.48 7.91 -21.00
N ASN A 882 -52.23 9.02 -20.29
CA ASN A 882 -52.21 10.34 -20.90
C ASN A 882 -50.86 11.02 -20.70
N ALA A 883 -50.46 11.84 -21.66
CA ALA A 883 -49.26 12.68 -21.61
C ALA A 883 -49.66 14.15 -21.77
N SER A 884 -49.10 15.00 -20.93
CA SER A 884 -49.26 16.45 -21.06
C SER A 884 -47.90 17.15 -21.04
N GLY A 885 -47.63 17.97 -22.05
CA GLY A 885 -46.43 18.79 -22.16
C GLY A 885 -46.43 19.99 -21.22
N ASN A 886 -45.50 20.92 -21.47
CA ASN A 886 -45.28 22.13 -20.68
C ASN A 886 -45.34 23.40 -21.56
N SER A 887 -44.39 24.32 -21.41
CA SER A 887 -44.31 25.54 -22.22
C SER A 887 -43.15 25.52 -23.23
N LEU A 888 -42.43 24.41 -23.33
CA LEU A 888 -41.29 24.18 -24.22
C LEU A 888 -41.78 23.51 -25.52
N ALA A 889 -40.87 23.25 -26.46
CA ALA A 889 -41.19 22.41 -27.61
C ALA A 889 -41.05 20.93 -27.20
N ASN A 890 -42.18 20.29 -26.91
CA ASN A 890 -42.22 18.93 -26.38
C ASN A 890 -42.40 17.85 -27.46
N GLY A 891 -41.76 16.70 -27.26
CA GLY A 891 -42.01 15.47 -28.00
C GLY A 891 -42.86 14.50 -27.17
N LEU A 892 -44.13 14.31 -27.52
CA LEU A 892 -45.04 13.40 -26.83
C LEU A 892 -45.30 12.16 -27.68
N THR A 893 -44.98 10.99 -27.13
CA THR A 893 -45.24 9.69 -27.77
C THR A 893 -46.13 8.84 -26.87
N GLY A 894 -47.27 8.41 -27.41
CA GLY A 894 -48.22 7.52 -26.76
C GLY A 894 -47.81 6.05 -26.83
N ASN A 895 -48.67 5.20 -26.27
CA ASN A 895 -48.52 3.75 -26.22
C ASN A 895 -49.61 3.07 -27.08
N SER A 896 -49.86 1.77 -26.89
CA SER A 896 -50.88 1.08 -27.71
C SER A 896 -52.32 1.24 -27.20
N GLY A 897 -52.55 2.02 -26.14
CA GLY A 897 -53.87 2.29 -25.59
C GLY A 897 -54.38 3.64 -26.10
N ALA A 898 -55.69 3.89 -25.97
CA ALA A 898 -56.27 5.19 -26.28
C ALA A 898 -55.74 6.27 -25.32
N ASN A 899 -54.93 7.19 -25.81
CA ASN A 899 -54.22 8.22 -25.08
C ASN A 899 -54.79 9.60 -25.35
N ILE A 900 -54.72 10.48 -24.34
CA ILE A 900 -54.84 11.92 -24.54
C ILE A 900 -53.43 12.50 -24.52
N LEU A 901 -53.02 13.10 -25.64
CA LEU A 901 -51.76 13.81 -25.80
C LEU A 901 -52.06 15.30 -25.88
N ASP A 902 -51.67 16.04 -24.84
CA ASP A 902 -51.86 17.49 -24.74
C ASP A 902 -50.50 18.19 -24.82
N GLY A 903 -50.20 18.81 -25.97
CA GLY A 903 -48.92 19.48 -26.23
C GLY A 903 -48.64 20.60 -25.23
N GLY A 904 -49.66 21.38 -24.91
CA GLY A 904 -49.51 22.59 -24.13
C GLY A 904 -48.89 23.70 -24.96
N GLN A 905 -48.35 24.73 -24.30
CA GLN A 905 -47.78 25.84 -25.05
C GLN A 905 -46.45 25.39 -25.64
N GLY A 906 -46.16 25.65 -26.90
CA GLY A 906 -44.88 25.15 -27.41
C GLY A 906 -44.77 25.15 -28.91
N SER A 907 -44.01 24.22 -29.44
CA SER A 907 -44.11 23.79 -30.84
C SER A 907 -43.91 22.30 -30.78
N ASP A 908 -44.99 21.61 -30.49
CA ASP A 908 -44.93 20.26 -29.97
C ASP A 908 -45.04 19.24 -31.10
N THR A 909 -44.47 18.05 -30.91
CA THR A 909 -44.65 16.91 -31.81
C THR A 909 -45.35 15.82 -31.04
N MET A 910 -46.50 15.34 -31.54
CA MET A 910 -47.32 14.33 -30.89
C MET A 910 -47.55 13.13 -31.81
N ALA A 911 -47.38 11.91 -31.29
CA ALA A 911 -47.69 10.65 -31.97
C ALA A 911 -48.33 9.66 -30.97
N GLY A 912 -49.53 9.18 -31.27
CA GLY A 912 -50.42 8.44 -30.37
C GLY A 912 -50.11 6.95 -30.28
N GLY A 913 -49.87 6.30 -31.43
CA GLY A 913 -49.62 4.85 -31.50
C GLY A 913 -50.88 4.10 -31.89
N LEU A 914 -50.99 2.81 -31.53
CA LEU A 914 -52.06 1.92 -32.03
C LEU A 914 -53.47 2.18 -31.41
N GLY A 915 -53.63 3.19 -30.57
CA GLY A 915 -54.87 3.50 -29.87
C GLY A 915 -55.79 4.39 -30.69
N ASP A 916 -57.05 4.55 -30.25
CA ASP A 916 -57.89 5.66 -30.75
C ASP A 916 -57.58 6.89 -29.88
N ASP A 917 -56.70 7.75 -30.38
CA ASP A 917 -56.04 8.80 -29.60
C ASP A 917 -56.68 10.18 -29.77
N LEU A 918 -56.51 11.02 -28.75
CA LEU A 918 -56.94 12.43 -28.75
C LEU A 918 -55.73 13.34 -28.64
N TYR A 919 -55.45 14.07 -29.72
CA TYR A 919 -54.44 15.12 -29.78
C TYR A 919 -55.06 16.47 -29.46
N VAL A 920 -54.60 17.15 -28.41
CA VAL A 920 -54.98 18.52 -28.10
C VAL A 920 -53.93 19.45 -28.73
N VAL A 921 -54.35 20.19 -29.75
CA VAL A 921 -53.51 21.16 -30.48
C VAL A 921 -53.91 22.57 -30.07
N ASP A 922 -53.08 23.23 -29.28
CA ASP A 922 -53.33 24.57 -28.75
C ASP A 922 -52.47 25.65 -29.41
N VAL A 923 -51.42 25.29 -30.18
CA VAL A 923 -50.75 26.24 -31.08
C VAL A 923 -50.63 25.71 -32.52
N LEU A 924 -50.56 26.63 -33.50
CA LEU A 924 -50.53 26.26 -34.93
C LEU A 924 -49.23 25.57 -35.37
N THR A 925 -48.20 25.67 -34.54
CA THR A 925 -46.88 25.08 -34.80
C THR A 925 -46.76 23.64 -34.31
N ASP A 926 -47.78 23.12 -33.62
CA ASP A 926 -47.79 21.71 -33.21
C ASP A 926 -47.94 20.80 -34.43
N VAL A 927 -47.28 19.65 -34.35
CA VAL A 927 -47.22 18.64 -35.40
C VAL A 927 -47.77 17.33 -34.84
N VAL A 928 -48.92 16.92 -35.37
CA VAL A 928 -49.48 15.59 -35.12
C VAL A 928 -49.00 14.64 -36.21
N THR A 929 -48.42 13.50 -35.81
CA THR A 929 -47.95 12.44 -36.71
C THR A 929 -48.72 11.15 -36.44
N GLU A 930 -49.38 10.63 -37.46
CA GLU A 930 -50.20 9.42 -37.42
C GLU A 930 -49.73 8.46 -38.53
N LEU A 931 -49.42 7.20 -38.20
CA LEU A 931 -49.05 6.19 -39.21
C LEU A 931 -50.28 5.42 -39.72
N PRO A 932 -50.18 4.76 -40.89
CA PRO A 932 -51.31 4.00 -41.41
C PRO A 932 -51.68 2.82 -40.51
N GLY A 933 -52.94 2.76 -40.08
CA GLY A 933 -53.50 1.66 -39.28
C GLY A 933 -53.26 1.78 -37.78
N GLU A 934 -52.95 2.98 -37.30
CA GLU A 934 -52.70 3.28 -35.89
C GLU A 934 -53.98 3.56 -35.09
N GLY A 935 -55.08 4.00 -35.68
CA GLY A 935 -56.31 4.14 -34.90
C GLY A 935 -57.41 4.82 -35.67
N VAL A 936 -58.45 5.25 -34.94
CA VAL A 936 -59.38 6.28 -35.39
C VAL A 936 -59.19 7.50 -34.50
N ASP A 937 -58.41 8.45 -34.98
CA ASP A 937 -57.80 9.46 -34.12
C ASP A 937 -58.51 10.81 -34.22
N THR A 938 -58.44 11.57 -33.13
CA THR A 938 -59.12 12.86 -33.00
C THR A 938 -58.14 13.99 -32.72
N VAL A 939 -58.15 15.01 -33.57
CA VAL A 939 -57.55 16.31 -33.24
C VAL A 939 -58.60 17.21 -32.61
N GLN A 940 -58.34 17.68 -31.40
CA GLN A 940 -59.15 18.69 -30.72
C GLN A 940 -58.38 20.02 -30.68
N THR A 941 -58.98 21.09 -31.18
CA THR A 941 -58.30 22.40 -31.23
C THR A 941 -59.25 23.58 -31.09
N ALA A 942 -58.74 24.74 -30.68
CA ALA A 942 -59.40 26.04 -30.72
C ALA A 942 -58.91 26.91 -31.91
N LEU A 943 -58.21 26.30 -32.88
CA LEU A 943 -57.59 26.96 -34.03
C LEU A 943 -58.25 26.55 -35.34
N THR A 944 -57.99 27.31 -36.41
CA THR A 944 -58.27 26.82 -37.76
C THR A 944 -57.27 25.73 -38.10
N TYR A 945 -57.73 24.54 -38.48
CA TYR A 945 -56.86 23.37 -38.61
C TYR A 945 -57.23 22.50 -39.82
N THR A 946 -56.20 21.90 -40.40
CA THR A 946 -56.30 20.96 -41.51
C THR A 946 -55.71 19.63 -41.06
N LEU A 947 -56.47 18.54 -41.17
CA LEU A 947 -56.00 17.21 -40.79
C LEU A 947 -54.82 16.78 -41.66
N GLY A 948 -53.78 16.27 -41.00
CA GLY A 948 -52.69 15.54 -41.66
C GLY A 948 -53.16 14.21 -42.24
N ALA A 949 -52.28 13.47 -42.91
CA ALA A 949 -52.62 12.12 -43.38
C ALA A 949 -52.95 11.18 -42.21
N ASN A 950 -53.79 10.17 -42.45
CA ASN A 950 -54.17 9.12 -41.48
C ASN A 950 -54.98 9.59 -40.27
N LEU A 951 -55.33 10.88 -40.15
CA LEU A 951 -56.22 11.37 -39.09
C LEU A 951 -57.67 11.41 -39.59
N GLU A 952 -58.61 10.89 -38.81
CA GLU A 952 -60.03 10.79 -39.21
C GLU A 952 -60.89 11.91 -38.64
N ASN A 953 -60.69 12.32 -37.40
CA ASN A 953 -61.63 13.21 -36.70
C ASN A 953 -61.00 14.58 -36.35
N LEU A 954 -61.76 15.66 -36.59
CA LEU A 954 -61.41 17.02 -36.16
C LEU A 954 -62.56 17.62 -35.35
N TYR A 955 -62.27 18.00 -34.11
CA TYR A 955 -63.20 18.60 -33.17
C TYR A 955 -62.78 20.03 -32.82
N LEU A 956 -63.52 21.02 -33.34
CA LEU A 956 -63.30 22.42 -33.02
C LEU A 956 -63.95 22.78 -31.67
N THR A 957 -63.21 23.49 -30.83
CA THR A 957 -63.67 23.97 -29.53
C THR A 957 -63.78 25.49 -29.49
N GLY A 958 -64.42 26.01 -28.43
CA GLY A 958 -64.59 27.45 -28.22
C GLY A 958 -65.73 28.07 -29.03
N SER A 959 -65.62 29.38 -29.28
CA SER A 959 -66.65 30.19 -29.97
C SER A 959 -66.08 31.12 -31.05
N ALA A 960 -64.79 31.00 -31.36
CA ALA A 960 -64.14 31.78 -32.40
C ALA A 960 -64.57 31.31 -33.79
N ALA A 961 -64.57 32.22 -34.77
CA ALA A 961 -64.79 31.89 -36.18
C ALA A 961 -63.52 31.26 -36.76
N ILE A 962 -63.42 29.93 -36.66
CA ILE A 962 -62.30 29.10 -37.10
C ILE A 962 -62.81 28.01 -38.05
N ASN A 963 -61.95 27.42 -38.86
CA ASN A 963 -62.36 26.45 -39.89
C ASN A 963 -61.74 25.07 -39.67
N ALA A 964 -62.42 24.03 -40.14
CA ALA A 964 -61.95 22.65 -40.16
C ALA A 964 -61.79 22.19 -41.60
N THR A 965 -60.66 21.57 -41.91
CA THR A 965 -60.42 20.95 -43.21
C THR A 965 -59.97 19.51 -43.01
N GLY A 966 -60.62 18.55 -43.65
CA GLY A 966 -60.23 17.14 -43.65
C GLY A 966 -59.10 16.85 -44.63
N ASN A 967 -58.93 15.57 -44.96
CA ASN A 967 -57.90 15.02 -45.82
C ASN A 967 -58.55 14.19 -46.96
N ALA A 968 -58.02 12.99 -47.26
CA ALA A 968 -58.55 12.13 -48.31
C ALA A 968 -59.26 10.87 -47.78
N LEU A 969 -59.45 10.80 -46.46
CA LEU A 969 -60.13 9.72 -45.74
C LEU A 969 -61.57 10.13 -45.46
N ASN A 970 -62.35 9.19 -44.93
CA ASN A 970 -63.69 9.49 -44.45
C ASN A 970 -63.59 10.27 -43.12
N ASN A 971 -63.60 11.60 -43.19
CA ASN A 971 -63.38 12.45 -42.03
C ASN A 971 -64.66 12.80 -41.28
N ARG A 972 -64.55 12.92 -39.96
CA ARG A 972 -65.58 13.47 -39.09
C ARG A 972 -65.18 14.88 -38.64
N LEU A 973 -65.85 15.89 -39.17
CA LEU A 973 -65.55 17.30 -38.88
C LEU A 973 -66.66 17.89 -38.00
N THR A 974 -66.32 18.30 -36.77
CA THR A 974 -67.27 18.91 -35.84
C THR A 974 -66.92 20.39 -35.61
N GLY A 975 -67.86 21.27 -35.94
CA GLY A 975 -67.74 22.71 -35.70
C GLY A 975 -67.83 23.09 -34.22
N ASN A 976 -67.55 24.36 -33.93
CA ASN A 976 -67.72 24.98 -32.62
C ASN A 976 -68.93 25.95 -32.64
N ALA A 977 -69.18 26.69 -31.57
CA ALA A 977 -70.32 27.62 -31.51
C ALA A 977 -70.17 28.88 -32.40
N GLY A 978 -69.03 29.03 -33.08
CA GLY A 978 -68.69 30.17 -33.92
C GLY A 978 -69.32 30.11 -35.31
N THR A 979 -68.64 30.73 -36.28
CA THR A 979 -68.95 30.57 -37.71
C THR A 979 -67.83 29.77 -38.33
N ASN A 980 -68.10 28.53 -38.71
CA ASN A 980 -67.09 27.61 -39.22
C ASN A 980 -67.31 27.30 -40.70
N THR A 981 -66.23 27.25 -41.47
CA THR A 981 -66.20 26.52 -42.75
C THR A 981 -65.67 25.12 -42.47
N LEU A 982 -66.45 24.10 -42.80
CA LEU A 982 -66.07 22.69 -42.69
C LEU A 982 -65.88 22.15 -44.12
N THR A 983 -64.66 21.78 -44.47
CA THR A 983 -64.30 21.26 -45.82
C THR A 983 -63.80 19.83 -45.68
N GLY A 984 -64.51 18.86 -46.25
CA GLY A 984 -64.21 17.43 -46.07
C GLY A 984 -62.94 16.99 -46.81
N GLY A 985 -62.89 17.26 -48.11
CA GLY A 985 -61.84 16.74 -48.99
C GLY A 985 -62.36 15.51 -49.71
N LEU A 986 -61.47 14.57 -50.07
CA LEU A 986 -61.89 13.29 -50.68
C LEU A 986 -62.36 12.33 -49.59
N GLY A 987 -63.21 11.37 -49.95
CA GLY A 987 -63.74 10.38 -49.01
C GLY A 987 -65.19 10.69 -48.66
N ASN A 988 -65.81 9.81 -47.88
CA ASN A 988 -67.19 10.00 -47.43
C ASN A 988 -67.17 10.67 -46.05
N ASP A 989 -67.28 11.99 -46.04
CA ASP A 989 -67.13 12.83 -44.86
C ASP A 989 -68.44 13.05 -44.12
N THR A 990 -68.33 13.28 -42.81
CA THR A 990 -69.45 13.61 -41.93
C THR A 990 -69.23 14.94 -41.21
N TYR A 991 -70.07 15.92 -41.50
CA TYR A 991 -70.05 17.25 -40.92
C TYR A 991 -71.04 17.38 -39.75
N TYR A 992 -70.56 17.70 -38.56
CA TYR A 992 -71.39 18.05 -37.40
C TYR A 992 -71.39 19.56 -37.21
N VAL A 993 -72.43 20.21 -37.71
CA VAL A 993 -72.60 21.67 -37.63
C VAL A 993 -73.23 22.06 -36.30
N GLN A 994 -72.79 23.21 -35.76
CA GLN A 994 -73.19 23.69 -34.43
C GLN A 994 -73.76 25.11 -34.48
N SER A 995 -73.67 25.79 -35.62
CA SER A 995 -74.20 27.14 -35.85
C SER A 995 -74.89 27.26 -37.21
N LEU A 996 -75.98 28.02 -37.30
CA LEU A 996 -76.67 28.32 -38.57
C LEU A 996 -75.79 29.14 -39.56
N SER A 997 -74.70 29.70 -39.07
CA SER A 997 -73.74 30.44 -39.91
C SER A 997 -72.64 29.54 -40.46
N ASP A 998 -72.56 28.28 -40.03
CA ASP A 998 -71.58 27.34 -40.56
C ASP A 998 -71.77 27.13 -42.07
N THR A 999 -70.71 26.74 -42.75
CA THR A 999 -70.72 26.42 -44.18
C THR A 999 -69.98 25.11 -44.40
N THR A 1000 -70.63 24.15 -45.05
CA THR A 1000 -70.01 22.89 -45.48
C THR A 1000 -69.58 23.00 -46.94
N VAL A 1001 -68.37 22.55 -47.28
CA VAL A 1001 -67.75 22.69 -48.61
C VAL A 1001 -67.28 21.34 -49.12
N GLU A 1002 -67.77 20.95 -50.31
CA GLU A 1002 -67.39 19.73 -51.05
C GLU A 1002 -67.25 20.09 -52.54
N ALA A 1003 -66.22 19.57 -53.22
CA ALA A 1003 -66.07 19.71 -54.66
C ALA A 1003 -66.53 18.45 -55.40
N ALA A 1004 -67.13 18.63 -56.58
CA ALA A 1004 -67.76 17.54 -57.31
C ALA A 1004 -66.88 16.28 -57.48
N GLY A 1005 -67.38 15.15 -56.97
CA GLY A 1005 -66.76 13.84 -57.12
C GLY A 1005 -65.76 13.50 -56.02
N GLU A 1006 -65.82 14.19 -54.88
CA GLU A 1006 -64.95 13.92 -53.75
C GLU A 1006 -65.50 12.85 -52.80
N GLY A 1007 -66.82 12.59 -52.79
CA GLY A 1007 -67.35 11.52 -51.95
C GLY A 1007 -68.84 11.28 -52.04
N THR A 1008 -69.36 10.60 -51.01
CA THR A 1008 -70.77 10.61 -50.65
C THR A 1008 -70.87 11.09 -49.21
N ASP A 1009 -71.28 12.33 -49.04
CA ASP A 1009 -71.04 13.09 -47.81
C ASP A 1009 -72.31 13.30 -46.99
N GLN A 1010 -72.14 13.54 -45.70
CA GLN A 1010 -73.25 13.63 -44.75
C GLN A 1010 -73.14 14.87 -43.85
N VAL A 1011 -74.21 15.66 -43.75
CA VAL A 1011 -74.38 16.62 -42.67
C VAL A 1011 -75.23 16.03 -41.56
N VAL A 1012 -74.76 16.13 -40.32
CA VAL A 1012 -75.48 15.74 -39.11
C VAL A 1012 -75.85 16.98 -38.30
N ILE A 1013 -77.15 17.13 -38.02
CA ILE A 1013 -77.71 18.26 -37.27
C ILE A 1013 -78.48 17.78 -36.04
N SER A 1014 -78.44 18.54 -34.94
CA SER A 1014 -79.12 18.17 -33.69
C SER A 1014 -80.11 19.21 -33.17
N THR A 1015 -79.88 20.49 -33.46
CA THR A 1015 -80.64 21.62 -32.89
C THR A 1015 -80.96 22.72 -33.88
N LEU A 1016 -80.59 22.56 -35.16
CA LEU A 1016 -80.58 23.60 -36.18
C LEU A 1016 -81.39 23.17 -37.40
N ASP A 1017 -82.10 24.11 -38.01
CA ASP A 1017 -82.62 23.94 -39.36
C ASP A 1017 -81.45 24.07 -40.34
N TRP A 1018 -81.41 23.24 -41.39
CA TRP A 1018 -80.25 23.20 -42.28
C TRP A 1018 -80.60 23.04 -43.75
N THR A 1019 -79.78 23.66 -44.62
CA THR A 1019 -79.83 23.49 -46.06
C THR A 1019 -78.50 22.91 -46.54
N LEU A 1020 -78.53 21.79 -47.26
CA LEU A 1020 -77.32 21.17 -47.80
C LEU A 1020 -76.59 22.12 -48.75
N GLY A 1021 -75.27 22.21 -48.59
CA GLY A 1021 -74.40 22.87 -49.55
C GLY A 1021 -74.40 22.13 -50.89
N ALA A 1022 -73.87 22.74 -51.94
CA ALA A 1022 -73.70 22.06 -53.22
C ALA A 1022 -72.83 20.80 -53.04
N ASN A 1023 -73.13 19.77 -53.83
CA ASN A 1023 -72.41 18.49 -53.89
C ASN A 1023 -72.44 17.60 -52.63
N ILE A 1024 -73.28 17.91 -51.63
CA ILE A 1024 -73.46 17.02 -50.47
C ILE A 1024 -74.73 16.19 -50.64
N GLU A 1025 -74.65 14.87 -50.46
CA GLU A 1025 -75.76 13.96 -50.73
C GLU A 1025 -76.67 13.76 -49.53
N ASN A 1026 -76.12 13.62 -48.32
CA ASN A 1026 -76.89 13.11 -47.18
C ASN A 1026 -77.08 14.16 -46.08
N LEU A 1027 -78.26 14.12 -45.45
CA LEU A 1027 -78.55 14.87 -44.24
C LEU A 1027 -79.19 13.95 -43.21
N THR A 1028 -78.70 14.00 -41.98
CA THR A 1028 -79.28 13.26 -40.87
C THR A 1028 -79.52 14.17 -39.69
N MET A 1029 -80.77 14.18 -39.23
CA MET A 1029 -81.14 14.85 -38.01
C MET A 1029 -81.05 13.87 -36.85
N ILE A 1030 -80.50 14.32 -35.73
CA ILE A 1030 -80.47 13.58 -34.48
C ILE A 1030 -81.22 14.35 -33.39
N GLY A 1031 -81.56 13.67 -32.29
CA GLY A 1031 -82.32 14.26 -31.18
C GLY A 1031 -83.84 14.20 -31.36
N ILE A 1032 -84.55 15.09 -30.66
CA ILE A 1032 -86.03 15.11 -30.58
C ILE A 1032 -86.63 16.49 -30.90
N GLY A 1033 -85.80 17.45 -31.33
CA GLY A 1033 -86.22 18.81 -31.65
C GLY A 1033 -86.98 18.87 -32.96
N HIS A 1034 -87.91 19.83 -33.09
CA HIS A 1034 -88.56 20.14 -34.37
C HIS A 1034 -87.55 20.86 -35.27
N LEU A 1035 -87.13 20.20 -36.35
CA LEU A 1035 -86.11 20.71 -37.27
C LEU A 1035 -86.58 20.60 -38.72
N ASN A 1036 -86.16 21.55 -39.54
CA ASN A 1036 -86.39 21.54 -40.98
C ASN A 1036 -85.07 21.27 -41.73
N ALA A 1037 -85.13 20.46 -42.78
CA ALA A 1037 -84.03 20.25 -43.71
C ALA A 1037 -84.44 20.57 -45.14
N THR A 1038 -83.49 21.12 -45.88
CA THR A 1038 -83.58 21.32 -47.32
C THR A 1038 -82.36 20.69 -48.00
N GLY A 1039 -82.58 19.86 -49.01
CA GLY A 1039 -81.57 19.27 -49.88
C GLY A 1039 -81.05 20.29 -50.90
N ASN A 1040 -80.38 19.78 -51.94
CA ASN A 1040 -79.79 20.56 -53.02
C ASN A 1040 -80.35 20.12 -54.40
N ALA A 1041 -79.50 19.93 -55.40
CA ALA A 1041 -79.92 19.52 -56.74
C ALA A 1041 -79.44 18.10 -57.11
N LEU A 1042 -78.92 17.38 -56.12
CA LEU A 1042 -78.49 15.98 -56.23
C LEU A 1042 -79.57 15.07 -55.66
N ASN A 1043 -79.40 13.76 -55.89
CA ASN A 1043 -80.20 12.73 -55.26
C ASN A 1043 -79.84 12.64 -53.76
N ASN A 1044 -80.60 13.33 -52.92
CA ASN A 1044 -80.34 13.45 -51.51
C ASN A 1044 -80.98 12.34 -50.68
N VAL A 1045 -80.29 11.89 -49.63
CA VAL A 1045 -80.89 11.04 -48.58
C VAL A 1045 -81.06 11.86 -47.32
N MET A 1046 -82.31 12.08 -46.92
CA MET A 1046 -82.65 12.88 -45.75
C MET A 1046 -83.35 12.04 -44.68
N ILE A 1047 -82.74 12.00 -43.50
CA ILE A 1047 -83.23 11.25 -42.35
C ILE A 1047 -83.66 12.25 -41.28
N GLY A 1048 -84.95 12.27 -40.92
CA GLY A 1048 -85.45 13.11 -39.83
C GLY A 1048 -84.97 12.62 -38.45
N ASN A 1049 -85.45 13.26 -37.38
CA ASN A 1049 -85.22 12.84 -36.00
C ASN A 1049 -86.54 12.46 -35.29
N GLY A 1050 -86.53 12.37 -33.95
CA GLY A 1050 -87.72 12.06 -33.15
C GLY A 1050 -88.70 13.24 -32.95
N GLY A 1051 -88.40 14.40 -33.54
CA GLY A 1051 -89.28 15.57 -33.54
C GLY A 1051 -90.16 15.62 -34.79
N ILE A 1052 -91.00 16.64 -34.90
CA ILE A 1052 -91.80 16.91 -36.10
C ILE A 1052 -90.92 17.66 -37.11
N ASN A 1053 -90.61 17.03 -38.25
CA ASN A 1053 -89.69 17.57 -39.24
C ASN A 1053 -90.38 18.03 -40.53
N THR A 1054 -89.79 19.02 -41.19
CA THR A 1054 -90.08 19.32 -42.62
C THR A 1054 -88.85 18.99 -43.45
N LEU A 1055 -88.98 18.09 -44.43
CA LEU A 1055 -87.91 17.68 -45.34
C LEU A 1055 -88.28 18.12 -46.76
N SER A 1056 -87.37 18.75 -47.49
CA SER A 1056 -87.55 19.17 -48.89
C SER A 1056 -86.26 18.90 -49.63
N GLY A 1057 -86.25 18.05 -50.65
CA GLY A 1057 -85.04 17.56 -51.31
C GLY A 1057 -84.61 18.44 -52.46
N GLY A 1058 -85.56 18.95 -53.24
CA GLY A 1058 -85.27 19.84 -54.36
C GLY A 1058 -85.21 19.05 -55.66
N LEU A 1059 -84.25 19.36 -56.53
CA LEU A 1059 -84.09 18.62 -57.79
C LEU A 1059 -83.29 17.34 -57.54
N GLY A 1060 -83.60 16.25 -58.25
CA GLY A 1060 -82.92 14.97 -58.09
C GLY A 1060 -83.90 13.87 -57.69
N ASP A 1061 -83.47 12.61 -57.69
CA ASP A 1061 -84.29 11.50 -57.19
C ASP A 1061 -83.99 11.29 -55.70
N ASP A 1062 -84.80 11.89 -54.84
CA ASP A 1062 -84.54 12.03 -53.41
C ASP A 1062 -85.17 10.90 -52.57
N ILE A 1063 -84.57 10.62 -51.41
CA ILE A 1063 -85.05 9.62 -50.44
C ILE A 1063 -85.26 10.27 -49.06
N TYR A 1064 -86.49 10.20 -48.57
CA TYR A 1064 -86.91 10.73 -47.27
C TYR A 1064 -87.20 9.60 -46.29
N TYR A 1065 -86.53 9.59 -45.15
CA TYR A 1065 -86.86 8.71 -44.03
C TYR A 1065 -87.73 9.46 -43.02
N ILE A 1066 -88.93 8.93 -42.81
CA ILE A 1066 -89.98 9.50 -41.96
C ILE A 1066 -90.29 8.58 -40.79
N GLN A 1067 -90.36 9.14 -39.57
CA GLN A 1067 -90.53 8.34 -38.37
C GLN A 1067 -91.40 8.96 -37.26
N THR A 1068 -91.74 10.24 -37.36
CA THR A 1068 -92.55 10.92 -36.33
C THR A 1068 -93.89 11.36 -36.91
N VAL A 1069 -94.97 11.08 -36.17
CA VAL A 1069 -96.30 11.53 -36.58
C VAL A 1069 -96.32 13.06 -36.62
N GLY A 1070 -96.49 13.62 -37.81
CA GLY A 1070 -96.44 15.06 -38.06
C GLY A 1070 -95.37 15.46 -39.08
N ASP A 1071 -94.41 14.58 -39.39
CA ASP A 1071 -93.38 14.84 -40.38
C ASP A 1071 -93.95 15.15 -41.76
N ARG A 1072 -93.33 16.10 -42.45
CA ARG A 1072 -93.79 16.61 -43.75
C ARG A 1072 -92.67 16.58 -44.77
N VAL A 1073 -92.90 15.86 -45.87
CA VAL A 1073 -92.11 16.01 -47.10
C VAL A 1073 -92.72 17.10 -47.97
N LEU A 1074 -91.89 18.02 -48.50
CA LEU A 1074 -92.27 19.10 -49.41
C LEU A 1074 -91.51 18.94 -50.73
N GLU A 1075 -92.23 18.49 -51.77
CA GLU A 1075 -91.73 18.35 -53.15
C GLU A 1075 -92.68 19.00 -54.16
N ASN A 1076 -92.11 19.60 -55.22
CA ASN A 1076 -92.87 20.10 -56.37
C ASN A 1076 -92.81 19.13 -57.55
N HIS A 1077 -93.78 19.28 -58.46
CA HIS A 1077 -93.82 18.47 -59.66
C HIS A 1077 -92.64 18.75 -60.60
N GLY A 1078 -92.00 17.68 -61.08
CA GLY A 1078 -90.93 17.74 -62.07
C GLY A 1078 -89.55 17.96 -61.48
N GLU A 1079 -89.40 17.83 -60.17
CA GLU A 1079 -88.12 17.94 -59.48
C GLU A 1079 -87.38 16.60 -59.37
N GLY A 1080 -88.05 15.46 -59.47
CA GLY A 1080 -87.42 14.16 -59.29
C GLY A 1080 -88.32 12.97 -59.55
N PHE A 1081 -87.78 11.76 -59.32
CA PHE A 1081 -88.54 10.54 -59.04
C PHE A 1081 -88.26 10.06 -57.62
N ASP A 1082 -89.12 10.47 -56.69
CA ASP A 1082 -88.77 10.55 -55.27
C ASP A 1082 -89.36 9.41 -54.45
N THR A 1083 -88.68 9.08 -53.35
CA THR A 1083 -89.02 7.97 -52.46
C THR A 1083 -89.18 8.41 -51.02
N VAL A 1084 -90.35 8.14 -50.45
CA VAL A 1084 -90.57 8.20 -49.00
C VAL A 1084 -90.47 6.80 -48.41
N VAL A 1085 -89.57 6.62 -47.45
CA VAL A 1085 -89.51 5.45 -46.57
C VAL A 1085 -90.06 5.83 -45.21
N SER A 1086 -91.18 5.25 -44.81
CA SER A 1086 -91.88 5.62 -43.57
C SER A 1086 -91.91 4.47 -42.58
N SER A 1087 -91.62 4.75 -41.31
CA SER A 1087 -91.84 3.82 -40.18
C SER A 1087 -93.15 4.11 -39.42
N ILE A 1088 -93.96 5.04 -39.94
CA ILE A 1088 -95.30 5.37 -39.46
C ILE A 1088 -96.34 5.26 -40.58
N THR A 1089 -97.62 5.34 -40.22
CA THR A 1089 -98.68 5.56 -41.21
C THR A 1089 -98.45 6.89 -41.91
N TYR A 1090 -98.38 6.86 -43.25
CA TYR A 1090 -98.04 8.04 -44.04
C TYR A 1090 -98.94 8.21 -45.25
N SER A 1091 -99.17 9.48 -45.63
CA SER A 1091 -99.97 9.84 -46.78
C SER A 1091 -99.17 10.77 -47.68
N LEU A 1092 -99.07 10.41 -48.97
CA LEU A 1092 -98.51 11.24 -50.02
C LEU A 1092 -99.46 12.36 -50.46
N PHE A 1093 -100.67 12.45 -49.91
CA PHE A 1093 -101.67 13.44 -50.31
C PHE A 1093 -101.10 14.87 -50.24
N GLY A 1094 -101.18 15.59 -51.37
CA GLY A 1094 -100.67 16.95 -51.51
C GLY A 1094 -99.15 17.06 -51.67
N ARG A 1095 -98.45 15.97 -51.98
CA ARG A 1095 -96.99 15.93 -52.18
C ARG A 1095 -96.69 15.32 -53.55
N ALA A 1096 -95.67 15.81 -54.25
CA ALA A 1096 -95.26 15.29 -55.55
C ALA A 1096 -94.21 14.16 -55.39
N ILE A 1097 -94.62 13.05 -54.78
CA ILE A 1097 -93.76 11.87 -54.54
C ILE A 1097 -94.32 10.67 -55.30
N GLU A 1098 -93.47 9.85 -55.90
CA GLU A 1098 -93.87 8.68 -56.66
C GLU A 1098 -93.80 7.38 -55.87
N ILE A 1099 -92.81 7.21 -54.98
CA ILE A 1099 -92.63 5.96 -54.24
C ILE A 1099 -92.91 6.17 -52.74
N LEU A 1100 -93.74 5.31 -52.15
CA LEU A 1100 -93.91 5.18 -50.69
C LEU A 1100 -93.64 3.75 -50.25
N ILE A 1101 -92.69 3.57 -49.35
CA ILE A 1101 -92.32 2.28 -48.77
C ILE A 1101 -92.57 2.36 -47.26
N LEU A 1102 -93.41 1.46 -46.74
CA LEU A 1102 -93.55 1.27 -45.31
C LEU A 1102 -92.43 0.35 -44.82
N SER A 1103 -91.86 0.67 -43.67
CA SER A 1103 -90.80 -0.09 -43.02
C SER A 1103 -91.27 -0.71 -41.70
N GLY A 1104 -90.56 -1.73 -41.23
CA GLY A 1104 -90.86 -2.41 -39.96
C GLY A 1104 -91.97 -3.47 -40.04
N SER A 1105 -92.60 -3.74 -38.89
CA SER A 1105 -93.62 -4.80 -38.73
C SER A 1105 -94.91 -4.32 -38.08
N ALA A 1106 -95.05 -3.02 -37.85
CA ALA A 1106 -96.28 -2.43 -37.33
C ALA A 1106 -97.38 -2.42 -38.40
N ASN A 1107 -98.64 -2.46 -37.96
CA ASN A 1107 -99.80 -2.31 -38.84
C ASN A 1107 -99.94 -0.85 -39.29
N LEU A 1108 -99.10 -0.45 -40.26
CA LEU A 1108 -99.04 0.90 -40.81
C LEU A 1108 -99.90 1.00 -42.06
N ASN A 1109 -100.38 2.20 -42.36
CA ASN A 1109 -101.15 2.46 -43.57
C ASN A 1109 -100.40 3.42 -44.50
N ALA A 1110 -100.60 3.24 -45.80
CA ALA A 1110 -100.05 4.11 -46.84
C ALA A 1110 -101.18 4.62 -47.72
N THR A 1111 -101.19 5.91 -48.00
CA THR A 1111 -102.13 6.54 -48.94
C THR A 1111 -101.35 7.25 -50.03
N GLY A 1112 -101.62 6.92 -51.30
CA GLY A 1112 -101.07 7.59 -52.48
C GLY A 1112 -101.62 8.99 -52.73
N ASN A 1113 -101.24 9.59 -53.85
CA ASN A 1113 -101.62 10.93 -54.31
C ASN A 1113 -102.27 10.87 -55.70
N SER A 1114 -102.10 11.89 -56.54
CA SER A 1114 -102.67 11.93 -57.89
C SER A 1114 -101.69 11.53 -59.00
N LEU A 1115 -100.52 11.00 -58.65
CA LEU A 1115 -99.46 10.56 -59.56
C LEU A 1115 -99.52 9.04 -59.74
N ASP A 1116 -98.76 8.49 -60.69
CA ASP A 1116 -98.59 7.04 -60.85
C ASP A 1116 -97.67 6.51 -59.71
N ASN A 1117 -98.24 6.18 -58.54
CA ASN A 1117 -97.48 5.82 -57.35
C ASN A 1117 -97.00 4.36 -57.34
N GLN A 1118 -95.89 4.10 -56.66
CA GLN A 1118 -95.47 2.77 -56.23
C GLN A 1118 -95.52 2.70 -54.70
N ILE A 1119 -96.49 1.94 -54.18
CA ILE A 1119 -96.74 1.82 -52.74
C ILE A 1119 -96.38 0.39 -52.30
N THR A 1120 -95.44 0.29 -51.38
CA THR A 1120 -95.00 -0.97 -50.78
C THR A 1120 -95.32 -0.99 -49.29
N GLY A 1121 -96.03 -2.03 -48.84
CA GLY A 1121 -96.31 -2.35 -47.45
C GLY A 1121 -95.07 -2.83 -46.70
N ASN A 1122 -95.27 -3.23 -45.45
CA ASN A 1122 -94.23 -3.77 -44.58
C ASN A 1122 -94.59 -5.21 -44.18
N THR A 1123 -94.14 -5.69 -43.01
CA THR A 1123 -94.47 -7.06 -42.55
C THR A 1123 -95.70 -7.13 -41.63
N GLY A 1124 -96.35 -6.00 -41.37
CA GLY A 1124 -97.58 -5.90 -40.60
C GLY A 1124 -98.82 -5.87 -41.51
N ASN A 1125 -100.01 -5.87 -40.92
CA ASN A 1125 -101.25 -5.79 -41.70
C ASN A 1125 -101.47 -4.34 -42.13
N ASN A 1126 -101.28 -4.04 -43.42
CA ASN A 1126 -101.35 -2.68 -43.95
C ASN A 1126 -102.68 -2.37 -44.63
N ILE A 1127 -103.13 -1.12 -44.55
CA ILE A 1127 -104.12 -0.57 -45.50
C ILE A 1127 -103.36 0.28 -46.51
N LEU A 1128 -103.36 -0.15 -47.77
CA LEU A 1128 -102.69 0.53 -48.87
C LEU A 1128 -103.76 1.14 -49.80
N GLU A 1129 -103.83 2.47 -49.84
CA GLU A 1129 -104.80 3.24 -50.62
C GLU A 1129 -104.14 3.88 -51.84
N ALA A 1130 -104.76 3.75 -53.01
CA ALA A 1130 -104.11 4.05 -54.31
C ALA A 1130 -103.93 5.55 -54.51
N GLY A 1131 -104.92 6.33 -54.09
CA GLY A 1131 -105.09 7.68 -54.61
C GLY A 1131 -105.72 7.62 -55.99
N ALA A 1132 -105.28 8.48 -56.90
CA ALA A 1132 -105.71 8.52 -58.30
C ALA A 1132 -104.49 8.42 -59.20
N GLY A 1133 -104.55 7.64 -60.28
CA GLY A 1133 -103.41 7.52 -61.19
C GLY A 1133 -103.35 6.14 -61.81
N ARG A 1134 -102.15 5.68 -62.11
CA ARG A 1134 -101.88 4.27 -62.40
C ARG A 1134 -100.93 3.70 -61.37
N ASP A 1135 -101.51 3.22 -60.28
CA ASP A 1135 -100.74 2.89 -59.09
C ASP A 1135 -100.28 1.43 -59.09
N LYS A 1136 -99.16 1.16 -58.41
CA LYS A 1136 -98.61 -0.18 -58.21
C LYS A 1136 -98.46 -0.45 -56.73
N PHE A 1137 -99.12 -1.50 -56.28
CA PHE A 1137 -99.08 -1.97 -54.91
C PHE A 1137 -98.27 -3.24 -54.74
N LYS A 1138 -97.64 -3.32 -53.58
CA LYS A 1138 -97.02 -4.52 -53.04
C LYS A 1138 -97.32 -4.55 -51.53
N GLY A 1139 -98.05 -5.54 -51.03
CA GLY A 1139 -98.40 -5.69 -49.60
C GLY A 1139 -97.24 -6.17 -48.72
N ASP A 1140 -96.36 -7.01 -49.28
CA ASP A 1140 -95.33 -7.79 -48.61
C ASP A 1140 -95.89 -8.91 -47.69
N LEU A 1141 -95.58 -8.91 -46.39
CA LEU A 1141 -96.07 -9.92 -45.43
C LEU A 1141 -97.12 -9.29 -44.54
N GLY A 1142 -98.17 -10.03 -44.19
CA GLY A 1142 -99.30 -9.45 -43.45
C GLY A 1142 -100.61 -9.79 -44.12
N ALA A 1143 -101.72 -9.56 -43.41
CA ALA A 1143 -103.05 -9.58 -44.00
C ALA A 1143 -103.38 -8.18 -44.50
N ASP A 1144 -103.01 -7.88 -45.73
CA ASP A 1144 -103.05 -6.52 -46.26
C ASP A 1144 -104.39 -6.17 -46.89
N THR A 1145 -104.76 -4.90 -46.86
CA THR A 1145 -105.99 -4.38 -47.48
C THR A 1145 -105.62 -3.37 -48.55
N PHE A 1146 -105.77 -3.78 -49.82
CA PHE A 1146 -105.65 -2.89 -50.97
C PHE A 1146 -106.97 -2.14 -51.14
N LEU A 1147 -106.99 -0.85 -50.79
CA LEU A 1147 -108.18 0.00 -50.72
C LEU A 1147 -108.31 0.89 -51.96
N PHE A 1148 -109.46 0.82 -52.63
CA PHE A 1148 -109.76 1.60 -53.83
C PHE A 1148 -110.99 2.49 -53.62
N LEU A 1149 -110.78 3.80 -53.64
CA LEU A 1149 -111.84 4.81 -53.59
C LEU A 1149 -112.30 5.21 -55.00
N THR A 1150 -113.44 5.92 -55.08
CA THR A 1150 -113.98 6.38 -56.36
C THR A 1150 -112.99 7.30 -57.09
N GLY A 1151 -112.53 6.89 -58.27
CA GLY A 1151 -111.57 7.65 -59.08
C GLY A 1151 -110.12 7.14 -59.01
N SER A 1152 -109.90 5.90 -58.56
CA SER A 1152 -108.56 5.32 -58.42
C SER A 1152 -107.78 5.14 -59.72
N GLY A 1153 -108.45 4.90 -60.85
CA GLY A 1153 -107.80 4.77 -62.15
C GLY A 1153 -107.43 3.34 -62.52
N VAL A 1154 -106.22 3.15 -63.07
CA VAL A 1154 -105.76 1.84 -63.59
C VAL A 1154 -104.61 1.31 -62.74
N ASP A 1155 -104.94 0.43 -61.82
CA ASP A 1155 -104.06 0.06 -60.71
C ASP A 1155 -103.60 -1.39 -60.81
N PHE A 1156 -102.46 -1.69 -60.18
CA PHE A 1156 -101.83 -3.00 -60.18
C PHE A 1156 -101.54 -3.46 -58.74
N ILE A 1157 -101.94 -4.67 -58.40
CA ILE A 1157 -101.54 -5.34 -57.15
C ILE A 1157 -100.58 -6.46 -57.54
N ARG A 1158 -99.35 -6.42 -57.03
CA ARG A 1158 -98.25 -7.29 -57.50
C ARG A 1158 -98.07 -8.58 -56.73
N ASP A 1159 -98.58 -8.67 -55.50
CA ASP A 1159 -98.25 -9.75 -54.55
C ASP A 1159 -99.42 -10.21 -53.68
N PHE A 1160 -100.66 -10.05 -54.17
CA PHE A 1160 -101.85 -10.52 -53.46
C PHE A 1160 -101.73 -12.00 -53.06
N SER A 1161 -101.91 -12.29 -51.77
CA SER A 1161 -101.76 -13.61 -51.16
C SER A 1161 -102.99 -13.99 -50.34
N ALA A 1162 -103.83 -14.86 -50.91
CA ALA A 1162 -104.95 -15.45 -50.18
C ALA A 1162 -104.50 -16.27 -48.96
N SER A 1163 -103.28 -16.81 -48.97
CA SER A 1163 -102.71 -17.54 -47.84
C SER A 1163 -102.39 -16.65 -46.65
N GLN A 1164 -102.08 -15.37 -46.91
CA GLN A 1164 -101.83 -14.35 -45.89
C GLN A 1164 -103.12 -13.61 -45.50
N ASN A 1165 -104.24 -13.90 -46.17
CA ASN A 1165 -105.54 -13.26 -45.99
C ASN A 1165 -105.55 -11.78 -46.41
N ASP A 1166 -104.85 -11.48 -47.50
CA ASP A 1166 -104.94 -10.18 -48.17
C ASP A 1166 -106.36 -9.95 -48.70
N SER A 1167 -106.79 -8.71 -48.71
CA SER A 1167 -108.13 -8.31 -49.13
C SER A 1167 -108.10 -7.12 -50.08
N ILE A 1168 -109.08 -7.08 -50.98
CA ILE A 1168 -109.24 -6.01 -51.97
C ILE A 1168 -110.55 -5.31 -51.67
N ASN A 1169 -110.48 -4.05 -51.23
CA ASN A 1169 -111.63 -3.27 -50.81
C ASN A 1169 -112.09 -2.30 -51.89
N VAL A 1170 -113.28 -2.56 -52.44
CA VAL A 1170 -113.92 -1.79 -53.50
C VAL A 1170 -115.28 -1.22 -53.06
N ASN A 1171 -115.53 -1.13 -51.75
CA ASN A 1171 -116.78 -0.63 -51.16
C ASN A 1171 -117.25 0.70 -51.73
N ALA A 1172 -116.31 1.59 -51.99
CA ALA A 1172 -116.59 2.89 -52.58
C ALA A 1172 -117.27 2.81 -53.97
N TYR A 1173 -117.06 1.72 -54.73
CA TYR A 1173 -117.64 1.52 -56.06
C TYR A 1173 -118.96 0.73 -56.04
N THR A 1174 -119.13 -0.22 -55.11
CA THR A 1174 -120.33 -1.07 -55.10
C THR A 1174 -121.37 -0.66 -54.06
N GLY A 1175 -120.99 0.17 -53.09
CA GLY A 1175 -121.84 0.54 -51.95
C GLY A 1175 -122.11 -0.62 -50.98
N GLY A 1176 -121.19 -1.58 -50.87
CA GLY A 1176 -121.34 -2.76 -50.02
C GLY A 1176 -122.07 -3.94 -50.67
N VAL A 1177 -122.38 -3.87 -51.97
CA VAL A 1177 -123.17 -4.89 -52.67
C VAL A 1177 -122.26 -5.81 -53.48
N ALA A 1178 -122.22 -7.08 -53.10
CA ALA A 1178 -121.41 -8.07 -53.79
C ALA A 1178 -121.77 -8.19 -55.28
N ASN A 1179 -120.78 -7.99 -56.15
CA ASN A 1179 -120.94 -8.06 -57.60
C ASN A 1179 -119.80 -8.83 -58.26
N ALA A 1180 -119.84 -10.15 -58.17
CA ALA A 1180 -118.82 -11.03 -58.75
C ALA A 1180 -118.64 -10.82 -60.27
N GLY A 1181 -119.62 -10.25 -60.97
CA GLY A 1181 -119.57 -10.03 -62.42
C GLY A 1181 -118.50 -9.03 -62.88
N ILE A 1182 -117.96 -8.21 -61.97
CA ILE A 1182 -116.91 -7.24 -62.31
C ILE A 1182 -115.50 -7.84 -62.22
N VAL A 1183 -115.37 -9.06 -61.67
CA VAL A 1183 -114.08 -9.73 -61.45
C VAL A 1183 -113.93 -10.81 -62.50
N THR A 1184 -112.90 -10.74 -63.33
CA THR A 1184 -112.69 -11.65 -64.46
C THR A 1184 -111.26 -12.16 -64.49
N GLN A 1185 -111.06 -13.47 -64.67
CA GLN A 1185 -109.74 -14.03 -64.95
C GLN A 1185 -109.26 -13.59 -66.35
N ASN A 1186 -108.03 -13.11 -66.47
CA ASN A 1186 -107.39 -12.75 -67.74
C ASN A 1186 -105.94 -13.28 -67.77
N GLY A 1187 -105.75 -14.45 -68.38
CA GLY A 1187 -104.45 -15.15 -68.32
C GLY A 1187 -104.08 -15.48 -66.88
N ALA A 1188 -102.84 -15.16 -66.49
CA ALA A 1188 -102.34 -15.35 -65.12
C ALA A 1188 -102.86 -14.29 -64.11
N ASN A 1189 -103.52 -13.22 -64.59
CA ASN A 1189 -103.96 -12.11 -63.76
C ASN A 1189 -105.49 -12.11 -63.57
N VAL A 1190 -105.97 -11.37 -62.56
CA VAL A 1190 -107.40 -11.10 -62.35
C VAL A 1190 -107.66 -9.62 -62.60
N LEU A 1191 -108.67 -9.30 -63.41
CA LEU A 1191 -109.11 -7.93 -63.67
C LEU A 1191 -110.40 -7.65 -62.92
N ILE A 1192 -110.42 -6.57 -62.16
CA ILE A 1192 -111.61 -6.04 -61.49
C ILE A 1192 -112.01 -4.76 -62.24
N THR A 1193 -113.07 -4.85 -63.04
CA THR A 1193 -113.54 -3.76 -63.91
C THR A 1193 -114.64 -2.96 -63.23
N LEU A 1194 -114.27 -1.86 -62.59
CA LEU A 1194 -115.17 -1.07 -61.74
C LEU A 1194 -116.06 -0.09 -62.52
N GLY A 1195 -115.81 0.06 -63.82
CA GLY A 1195 -116.55 0.96 -64.71
C GLY A 1195 -115.93 2.37 -64.79
N GLY A 1196 -116.30 3.12 -65.82
CA GLY A 1196 -115.76 4.48 -66.05
C GLY A 1196 -114.29 4.52 -66.47
N GLY A 1197 -113.71 3.39 -66.89
CA GLY A 1197 -112.28 3.27 -67.24
C GLY A 1197 -111.40 2.78 -66.09
N ASN A 1198 -111.93 2.66 -64.87
CA ASN A 1198 -111.17 2.16 -63.72
C ASN A 1198 -111.04 0.63 -63.76
N VAL A 1199 -109.81 0.14 -63.65
CA VAL A 1199 -109.48 -1.30 -63.71
C VAL A 1199 -108.38 -1.60 -62.72
N ILE A 1200 -108.62 -2.56 -61.83
CA ILE A 1200 -107.57 -3.10 -60.95
C ILE A 1200 -107.09 -4.41 -61.56
N THR A 1201 -105.80 -4.53 -61.76
CA THR A 1201 -105.13 -5.77 -62.19
C THR A 1201 -104.45 -6.40 -61.00
N VAL A 1202 -104.94 -7.54 -60.55
CA VAL A 1202 -104.26 -8.38 -59.57
C VAL A 1202 -103.35 -9.33 -60.33
N GLU A 1203 -102.05 -9.12 -60.22
CA GLU A 1203 -101.05 -9.91 -60.94
C GLU A 1203 -100.91 -11.31 -60.33
N ASN A 1204 -100.75 -12.33 -61.19
CA ASN A 1204 -100.46 -13.70 -60.78
C ASN A 1204 -101.46 -14.34 -59.77
N ALA A 1205 -102.71 -13.88 -59.74
CA ALA A 1205 -103.75 -14.37 -58.84
C ALA A 1205 -104.81 -15.23 -59.54
N ILE A 1206 -105.55 -16.01 -58.75
CA ILE A 1206 -106.71 -16.79 -59.21
C ILE A 1206 -108.00 -16.06 -58.82
N GLN A 1207 -108.95 -15.97 -59.76
CA GLN A 1207 -110.22 -15.25 -59.60
C GLN A 1207 -111.01 -15.71 -58.36
N ALA A 1208 -111.01 -17.00 -58.05
CA ALA A 1208 -111.71 -17.55 -56.89
C ALA A 1208 -111.13 -17.03 -55.57
N ASP A 1209 -109.81 -16.96 -55.48
CA ASP A 1209 -109.09 -16.48 -54.31
C ASP A 1209 -109.29 -14.97 -54.12
N VAL A 1210 -109.23 -14.19 -55.22
CA VAL A 1210 -109.59 -12.77 -55.21
C VAL A 1210 -111.02 -12.56 -54.73
N LEU A 1211 -112.02 -13.23 -55.34
CA LEU A 1211 -113.44 -13.10 -54.97
C LEU A 1211 -113.73 -13.40 -53.50
N ALA A 1212 -113.04 -14.39 -52.93
CA ALA A 1212 -113.22 -14.79 -51.54
C ALA A 1212 -112.72 -13.75 -50.54
N HIS A 1213 -111.80 -12.87 -50.96
CA HIS A 1213 -111.19 -11.85 -50.12
C HIS A 1213 -111.52 -10.43 -50.61
N MET A 1214 -112.57 -10.28 -51.41
CA MET A 1214 -113.10 -8.95 -51.74
C MET A 1214 -113.92 -8.38 -50.58
N VAL A 1215 -113.62 -7.16 -50.21
CA VAL A 1215 -114.48 -6.32 -49.39
C VAL A 1215 -115.31 -5.46 -50.35
N TRP A 1216 -116.57 -5.85 -50.49
CA TRP A 1216 -117.47 -5.30 -51.51
C TRP A 1216 -117.87 -3.88 -51.26
#